data_AF-A0A1D2AI01-F1
#
_entry.id   AF-A0A1D2AI01-F1
#
_cell.length_a   1.000
_cell.length_b   1.000
_cell.length_c   1.000
_cell.angle_alpha   90.00
_cell.angle_beta   90.00
_cell.angle_gamma   90.00
#
_symmetry.space_group_name_H-M   'P 1'
#
loop_
_entity.id
_entity.type
_entity.pdbx_description
1 polymer ?
#
loop_
_entity_poly.entity_id
_entity_poly.type
_entity_poly.pdbx_seq_one_letter_code
_entity_poly.pdbx_strand_id
1 'polypeptide(L)'
;MASLDGAGSLVPVAFGNVEGRNDSRLSQRSAMSNNDRDFQALKETALSQLKAKHARRSVVLKDADGQGVKVVDAKRLTKIGSVQLLDQLVPIQKHNAEVDMMEGVHARLTKVEVYPPTVTIRYHHMSVETNALVGDKELPTLPHSVSHAFLSWTEPKRPLSIVHDASGILRPGRLTLILGPPSSGKTTFMKALVGRYRHSSDLKVTGSVTYNGKNFNEFMPERVASYVNQFDTHFGELTVRETIDFAAQCQSSSHMKDLLETVLAREKEAGVTPDPGVDAYMRAIAFGHSNSIAVEAIIRLLGLDTCSDTLVGNQMLRGISGGQRKRLGTGEVGVSQSLVLVADEISTGLDSNTTFNITNSLRAIAHIRRATLLVALLQPSPETYELFDDVILISGGLVCYHGPRESVADIFERFGLACPARKGVADFLQEVTTPSDQQKYWVDNTRAYEYVTASTIRDAYLKHPIALDMENELAAPYRPEPGALDLPTYKYAVSYKTLFLSNLKRTLLLQTRDKLFVYVRVFQICLMSVVVATLFLSTPKTTVSDGNIYSGAAFFSLVYMLIGGLAESHLLTMRLPVFYKQREMMFYPGWCFAVPAFIFRLPFCFVDATLWSCIAYFAVGFDVSSRFFVFWLLMFLTCAWATSLFQAIASVCRTDTIASAVGSFFLLVFIVTGGFVMVKSAIPPWWIGAYWANPWAYLTMSISINEFMGASWDVPNPADPTNPLSLGEQVLAFRDFPTSTRMVWIGVAAGLASTIINVAVFVLATTFMPPRHSKPVMSEEALEELEFAREVAPQRPPPSSVTRDIQLGIRRAASTQSMAASAEEGGAGPRTPGMTPVPSALDLPAVPEDVSFTMAAGDRPVGGRAAPGNGRRSPTDGADARHSSPGNGTDGHHSPAVNGANGRPASPTDSSLAFMKGGEGAAKALESVRSSLPFRPLAMTFKDVSYSVPLPKGMDPGTADVPAQGPHKDALRLLSGINGIFRPGVLTALMGASGAGKTTLMDVLAGRKTGGTVTGEVHVNGYPKVQKTFNRISGYVEQEDIHLPQTTVGEAVRFSAALRLPRGVSAATRAAFVTEMMDLVELDRMDGALVGILGESGLSIQARKRLTIAVELVANPSIIFMD
;
A
#
# COMPACT_ATOMS: atom_id res chain seq x y z
N MET A 1 -4.57 17.67 -80.11
CA MET A 1 -3.18 17.19 -79.98
C MET A 1 -3.08 16.59 -78.59
N ALA A 2 -3.49 15.33 -78.40
CA ALA A 2 -2.65 14.12 -78.49
C ALA A 2 -1.52 14.15 -77.44
N SER A 3 -1.34 13.22 -76.49
CA SER A 3 -1.82 11.83 -76.37
C SER A 3 -1.33 11.20 -75.04
N LEU A 4 -2.18 10.36 -74.40
CA LEU A 4 -1.96 8.98 -73.86
C LEU A 4 -0.75 8.72 -72.91
N ASP A 5 -0.73 7.85 -71.89
CA ASP A 5 -1.64 6.95 -71.14
C ASP A 5 -0.75 6.37 -70.00
N GLY A 6 -1.18 6.28 -68.73
CA GLY A 6 -1.73 5.07 -68.08
C GLY A 6 -0.64 4.30 -67.27
N ALA A 7 -0.89 3.52 -66.21
CA ALA A 7 -1.94 3.34 -65.19
C ALA A 7 -1.41 2.27 -64.19
N GLY A 8 -1.94 2.23 -62.96
CA GLY A 8 -1.84 1.11 -62.00
C GLY A 8 -1.54 1.55 -60.55
N SER A 9 -2.48 2.09 -59.77
CA SER A 9 -3.54 1.44 -58.97
C SER A 9 -3.08 0.56 -57.80
N LEU A 10 -3.14 1.09 -56.57
CA LEU A 10 -3.36 0.34 -55.33
C LEU A 10 -4.49 1.01 -54.55
N VAL A 11 -5.40 0.15 -54.09
CA VAL A 11 -6.77 0.38 -53.62
C VAL A 11 -6.80 1.09 -52.26
N PRO A 12 -7.63 2.14 -52.05
CA PRO A 12 -8.06 2.51 -50.70
C PRO A 12 -9.15 1.54 -50.26
N VAL A 13 -8.84 0.73 -49.23
CA VAL A 13 -9.82 -0.14 -48.58
C VAL A 13 -10.89 0.75 -47.94
N ALA A 14 -12.13 0.48 -48.32
CA ALA A 14 -13.32 1.13 -47.84
C ALA A 14 -13.47 0.94 -46.31
N PHE A 15 -13.48 2.05 -45.56
CA PHE A 15 -14.10 2.08 -44.25
C PHE A 15 -15.62 1.95 -44.45
N GLY A 16 -16.16 0.80 -44.07
CA GLY A 16 -17.58 0.53 -44.09
C GLY A 16 -18.34 1.49 -43.17
N ASN A 17 -19.44 2.01 -43.71
CA ASN A 17 -20.43 2.88 -43.09
C ASN A 17 -20.75 2.52 -41.63
N VAL A 18 -20.39 3.42 -40.72
CA VAL A 18 -21.18 3.74 -39.52
C VAL A 18 -21.45 5.25 -39.54
N GLU A 19 -22.07 5.72 -40.63
CA GLU A 19 -22.75 7.01 -40.63
C GLU A 19 -24.08 6.85 -39.89
N GLY A 20 -24.19 7.53 -38.75
CA GLY A 20 -25.48 7.64 -38.08
C GLY A 20 -25.43 7.90 -36.58
N ARG A 21 -24.56 8.79 -36.05
CA ARG A 21 -24.90 9.54 -34.81
C ARG A 21 -23.99 10.68 -34.35
N ASN A 22 -22.81 10.94 -34.93
CA ASN A 22 -21.85 11.89 -34.34
C ASN A 22 -21.63 13.23 -35.08
N ASP A 23 -22.13 13.43 -36.30
CA ASP A 23 -21.88 14.68 -37.04
C ASP A 23 -22.78 15.87 -36.66
N SER A 24 -23.80 15.65 -35.83
CA SER A 24 -24.71 16.73 -35.40
C SER A 24 -24.23 17.53 -34.18
N ARG A 25 -23.15 17.10 -33.49
CA ARG A 25 -22.65 17.79 -32.28
C ARG A 25 -21.45 18.70 -32.51
N LEU A 26 -20.68 18.49 -33.58
CA LEU A 26 -19.51 19.32 -33.91
C LEU A 26 -19.86 20.53 -34.79
N SER A 27 -20.96 20.49 -35.55
CA SER A 27 -21.37 21.59 -36.45
C SER A 27 -22.11 22.75 -35.76
N GLN A 28 -22.46 22.63 -34.46
CA GLN A 28 -23.12 23.72 -33.70
C GLN A 28 -22.16 24.68 -32.97
N ARG A 29 -20.83 24.47 -33.02
CA ARG A 29 -19.84 25.29 -32.27
C ARG A 29 -19.26 26.49 -33.04
N SER A 30 -19.75 26.81 -34.23
CA SER A 30 -19.19 27.88 -35.09
C SER A 30 -19.97 29.21 -35.10
N ALA A 31 -20.93 29.41 -34.18
CA ALA A 31 -21.56 30.70 -33.96
C ALA A 31 -21.22 31.23 -32.55
N MET A 32 -20.25 32.13 -32.44
CA MET A 32 -20.02 32.90 -31.21
C MET A 32 -21.32 33.63 -30.81
N SER A 33 -21.76 33.42 -29.58
CA SER A 33 -22.85 34.20 -28.96
C SER A 33 -22.48 35.69 -28.93
N ASN A 34 -23.46 36.61 -29.10
CA ASN A 34 -23.21 38.06 -29.00
C ASN A 34 -22.54 38.45 -27.67
N ASN A 35 -22.87 37.77 -26.57
CA ASN A 35 -22.25 37.99 -25.26
C ASN A 35 -20.75 37.67 -25.22
N ASP A 36 -20.27 36.71 -26.04
CA ASP A 36 -18.85 36.34 -26.08
C ASP A 36 -18.03 37.33 -26.93
N ARG A 37 -18.66 37.97 -27.93
CA ARG A 37 -18.05 39.06 -28.70
C ARG A 37 -17.85 40.30 -27.83
N ASP A 38 -18.87 40.67 -27.05
CA ASP A 38 -18.78 41.80 -26.12
C ASP A 38 -17.72 41.56 -25.03
N PHE A 39 -17.64 40.34 -24.52
CA PHE A 39 -16.59 39.96 -23.57
C PHE A 39 -15.19 40.01 -24.18
N GLN A 40 -15.01 39.57 -25.43
CA GLN A 40 -13.73 39.68 -26.14
C GLN A 40 -13.31 41.14 -26.37
N ALA A 41 -14.25 42.01 -26.80
CA ALA A 41 -13.98 43.43 -26.98
C ALA A 41 -13.57 44.12 -25.67
N LEU A 42 -14.25 43.79 -24.56
CA LEU A 42 -13.89 44.27 -23.23
C LEU A 42 -12.53 43.73 -22.76
N LYS A 43 -12.21 42.47 -23.04
CA LYS A 43 -10.91 41.85 -22.74
C LYS A 43 -9.77 42.55 -23.49
N GLU A 44 -9.92 42.81 -24.78
CA GLU A 44 -8.91 43.50 -25.60
C GLU A 44 -8.71 44.95 -25.16
N THR A 45 -9.80 45.66 -24.85
CA THR A 45 -9.76 47.02 -24.30
C THR A 45 -9.03 47.05 -22.96
N ALA A 46 -9.31 46.11 -22.05
CA ALA A 46 -8.65 46.03 -20.75
C ALA A 46 -7.16 45.63 -20.84
N LEU A 47 -6.79 44.76 -21.79
CA LEU A 47 -5.40 44.34 -22.00
C LEU A 47 -4.54 45.42 -22.68
N SER A 48 -5.11 46.22 -23.58
CA SER A 48 -4.40 47.31 -24.27
C SER A 48 -4.00 48.47 -23.34
N GLN A 49 -4.74 48.67 -22.24
CA GLN A 49 -4.43 49.66 -21.21
C GLN A 49 -3.25 49.25 -20.31
N LEU A 50 -2.78 48.01 -20.39
CA LEU A 50 -1.69 47.49 -19.57
C LEU A 50 -0.35 47.51 -20.31
N LYS A 51 0.75 47.76 -19.57
CA LYS A 51 2.12 47.57 -20.11
C LYS A 51 2.26 46.15 -20.66
N ALA A 52 2.94 45.98 -21.80
CA ALA A 52 3.07 44.70 -22.51
C ALA A 52 3.50 43.50 -21.61
N LYS A 53 4.37 43.74 -20.61
CA LYS A 53 4.82 42.71 -19.66
C LYS A 53 3.73 42.29 -18.66
N HIS A 54 2.83 43.21 -18.28
CA HIS A 54 1.69 42.91 -17.41
C HIS A 54 0.54 42.30 -18.21
N ALA A 55 0.24 42.80 -19.40
CA ALA A 55 -0.79 42.25 -20.28
C ALA A 55 -0.59 40.74 -20.58
N ARG A 56 0.67 40.30 -20.75
CA ARG A 56 1.03 38.88 -20.94
C ARG A 56 0.74 37.97 -19.74
N ARG A 57 0.72 38.52 -18.53
CA ARG A 57 0.52 37.77 -17.27
C ARG A 57 -0.89 37.93 -16.70
N SER A 58 -1.63 38.90 -17.20
CA SER A 58 -2.99 39.16 -16.76
C SER A 58 -3.95 38.07 -17.23
N VAL A 59 -4.74 37.58 -16.28
CA VAL A 59 -5.90 36.74 -16.50
C VAL A 59 -7.14 37.60 -16.34
N VAL A 60 -8.13 37.37 -17.20
CA VAL A 60 -9.31 38.19 -17.31
C VAL A 60 -10.51 37.36 -16.87
N LEU A 61 -11.09 37.70 -15.72
CA LEU A 61 -12.22 37.01 -15.10
C LEU A 61 -13.52 37.78 -15.38
N LYS A 62 -14.63 37.05 -15.49
CA LYS A 62 -15.97 37.66 -15.49
C LYS A 62 -16.31 38.08 -14.05
N ASP A 63 -16.84 39.28 -13.89
CA ASP A 63 -17.30 39.77 -12.58
C ASP A 63 -18.52 38.97 -12.11
N ALA A 64 -18.78 38.95 -10.80
CA ALA A 64 -19.86 38.13 -10.19
C ALA A 64 -21.26 38.47 -10.75
N ASP A 65 -21.44 39.71 -11.21
CA ASP A 65 -22.69 40.22 -11.80
C ASP A 65 -22.77 40.01 -13.33
N GLY A 66 -21.76 39.38 -13.96
CA GLY A 66 -21.74 39.04 -15.38
C GLY A 66 -21.62 40.20 -16.37
N GLN A 67 -21.67 41.46 -15.91
CA GLN A 67 -21.63 42.67 -16.75
C GLN A 67 -20.25 43.35 -16.83
N GLY A 68 -19.29 42.93 -16.01
CA GLY A 68 -17.95 43.55 -15.90
C GLY A 68 -16.80 42.56 -16.12
N VAL A 69 -15.60 43.10 -16.34
CA VAL A 69 -14.36 42.34 -16.57
C VAL A 69 -13.33 42.71 -15.50
N LYS A 70 -12.90 41.72 -14.71
CA LYS A 70 -11.88 41.89 -13.68
C LYS A 70 -10.53 41.35 -14.16
N VAL A 71 -9.55 42.23 -14.30
CA VAL A 71 -8.18 41.84 -14.69
C VAL A 71 -7.35 41.55 -13.44
N VAL A 72 -6.88 40.31 -13.31
CA VAL A 72 -6.05 39.85 -12.19
C VAL A 72 -4.69 39.41 -12.73
N ASP A 73 -3.60 39.91 -12.16
CA ASP A 73 -2.25 39.40 -12.47
C ASP A 73 -2.16 37.93 -12.02
N ALA A 74 -1.80 37.02 -12.92
CA ALA A 74 -1.68 35.59 -12.61
C ALA A 74 -0.80 35.35 -11.38
N LYS A 75 0.28 36.13 -11.20
CA LYS A 75 1.18 36.00 -10.05
C LYS A 75 0.55 36.33 -8.70
N ARG A 76 -0.56 37.08 -8.70
CA ARG A 76 -1.28 37.49 -7.49
C ARG A 76 -2.59 36.71 -7.30
N LEU A 77 -2.86 35.69 -8.13
CA LEU A 77 -4.00 34.79 -7.94
C LEU A 77 -3.86 34.06 -6.59
N THR A 78 -4.72 34.42 -5.64
CA THR A 78 -4.85 33.70 -4.37
C THR A 78 -5.53 32.34 -4.60
N LYS A 79 -5.48 31.45 -3.60
CA LYS A 79 -6.16 30.13 -3.63
C LYS A 79 -7.62 30.25 -4.04
N ILE A 80 -8.34 31.21 -3.45
CA ILE A 80 -9.76 31.47 -3.72
C ILE A 80 -9.97 31.93 -5.17
N GLY A 81 -9.12 32.82 -5.68
CA GLY A 81 -9.20 33.27 -7.07
C GLY A 81 -8.88 32.17 -8.09
N SER A 82 -8.03 31.21 -7.73
CA SER A 82 -7.70 30.05 -8.56
C SER A 82 -8.87 29.06 -8.67
N VAL A 83 -9.56 28.82 -7.56
CA VAL A 83 -10.77 27.98 -7.52
C VAL A 83 -11.91 28.66 -8.27
N GLN A 84 -12.13 29.96 -8.05
CA GLN A 84 -13.15 30.74 -8.79
C GLN A 84 -12.89 30.75 -10.30
N LEU A 85 -11.62 30.90 -10.71
CA LEU A 85 -11.24 30.78 -12.11
C LEU A 85 -11.56 29.38 -12.65
N LEU A 86 -11.21 28.32 -11.91
CA LEU A 86 -11.50 26.97 -12.36
C LEU A 86 -12.99 26.66 -12.39
N ASP A 87 -13.79 27.17 -11.45
CA ASP A 87 -15.25 27.00 -11.44
C ASP A 87 -15.93 27.74 -12.60
N GLN A 88 -15.39 28.88 -13.02
CA GLN A 88 -15.84 29.60 -14.22
C GLN A 88 -15.49 28.86 -15.52
N LEU A 89 -14.34 28.16 -15.55
CA LEU A 89 -13.83 27.48 -16.74
C LEU A 89 -14.33 26.03 -16.87
N VAL A 90 -14.52 25.37 -15.73
CA VAL A 90 -14.89 23.96 -15.57
C VAL A 90 -16.03 23.91 -14.55
N PRO A 91 -17.27 24.18 -14.97
CA PRO A 91 -18.42 24.18 -14.07
C PRO A 91 -18.69 22.76 -13.55
N ILE A 92 -18.79 22.63 -12.23
CA ILE A 92 -18.93 21.36 -11.47
C ILE A 92 -20.12 20.50 -11.96
N GLN A 93 -21.13 21.11 -12.58
CA GLN A 93 -22.34 20.42 -13.04
C GLN A 93 -22.19 19.68 -14.38
N LYS A 94 -21.10 19.88 -15.14
CA LYS A 94 -20.85 19.15 -16.39
C LYS A 94 -19.92 17.96 -16.15
N HIS A 95 -20.43 16.76 -16.40
CA HIS A 95 -19.61 15.54 -16.46
C HIS A 95 -18.53 15.70 -17.55
N ASN A 96 -17.26 15.40 -17.22
CA ASN A 96 -16.09 15.52 -18.10
C ASN A 96 -15.68 16.95 -18.53
N ALA A 97 -16.10 18.00 -17.81
CA ALA A 97 -15.70 19.36 -18.14
C ALA A 97 -14.17 19.59 -18.11
N GLU A 98 -13.41 18.85 -17.28
CA GLU A 98 -11.94 18.92 -17.27
C GLU A 98 -11.34 18.37 -18.57
N VAL A 99 -11.93 17.29 -19.09
CA VAL A 99 -11.54 16.65 -20.36
C VAL A 99 -11.82 17.62 -21.50
N ASP A 100 -13.00 18.23 -21.54
CA ASP A 100 -13.37 19.27 -22.53
C ASP A 100 -12.36 20.44 -22.54
N MET A 101 -11.92 20.90 -21.36
CA MET A 101 -10.95 21.99 -21.25
C MET A 101 -9.57 21.56 -21.76
N MET A 102 -9.12 20.36 -21.41
CA MET A 102 -7.84 19.82 -21.88
C MET A 102 -7.87 19.55 -23.40
N GLU A 103 -8.99 19.07 -23.95
CA GLU A 103 -9.21 18.98 -25.39
C GLU A 103 -9.18 20.36 -26.06
N GLY A 104 -9.74 21.39 -25.41
CA GLY A 104 -9.65 22.79 -25.85
C GLY A 104 -8.20 23.28 -25.93
N VAL A 105 -7.36 22.92 -24.95
CA VAL A 105 -5.90 23.19 -24.98
C VAL A 105 -5.26 22.46 -26.16
N HIS A 106 -5.57 21.17 -26.37
CA HIS A 106 -5.05 20.39 -27.49
C HIS A 106 -5.45 20.99 -28.85
N ALA A 107 -6.73 21.34 -29.01
CA ALA A 107 -7.23 21.97 -30.23
C ALA A 107 -6.55 23.31 -30.52
N ARG A 108 -6.28 24.11 -29.47
CA ARG A 108 -5.51 25.36 -29.58
C ARG A 108 -4.08 25.09 -30.06
N LEU A 109 -3.40 24.11 -29.47
CA LEU A 109 -2.04 23.73 -29.86
C LEU A 109 -1.96 23.27 -31.33
N THR A 110 -2.90 22.41 -31.75
CA THR A 110 -2.98 21.89 -33.13
C THR A 110 -3.25 22.98 -34.16
N LYS A 111 -4.10 23.97 -33.86
CA LYS A 111 -4.36 25.12 -34.76
C LYS A 111 -3.12 25.97 -35.07
N VAL A 112 -2.14 25.94 -34.17
CA VAL A 112 -0.92 26.77 -34.22
C VAL A 112 0.31 25.91 -34.60
N GLU A 113 0.07 24.66 -35.00
CA GLU A 113 1.08 23.65 -35.36
C GLU A 113 2.13 23.42 -34.26
N VAL A 114 1.75 23.61 -33.00
CA VAL A 114 2.60 23.31 -31.83
C VAL A 114 2.18 21.94 -31.32
N TYR A 115 3.04 20.94 -31.48
CA TYR A 115 2.75 19.59 -31.03
C TYR A 115 3.13 19.40 -29.56
N PRO A 116 2.31 18.69 -28.76
CA PRO A 116 2.69 18.35 -27.39
C PRO A 116 3.93 17.43 -27.40
N PRO A 117 4.75 17.49 -26.35
CA PRO A 117 5.96 16.70 -26.31
C PRO A 117 5.65 15.19 -26.25
N THR A 118 6.26 14.38 -27.11
CA THR A 118 6.02 12.93 -27.21
C THR A 118 7.27 12.10 -26.89
N VAL A 119 7.04 10.89 -26.37
CA VAL A 119 8.09 9.92 -26.08
C VAL A 119 7.67 8.53 -26.56
N THR A 120 8.32 8.04 -27.62
CA THR A 120 8.17 6.67 -28.11
C THR A 120 9.21 5.78 -27.43
N ILE A 121 8.77 4.65 -26.87
CA ILE A 121 9.67 3.67 -26.24
C ILE A 121 9.83 2.49 -27.19
N ARG A 122 11.07 2.17 -27.54
CA ARG A 122 11.41 1.00 -28.34
C ARG A 122 12.31 0.09 -27.52
N TYR A 123 11.90 -1.17 -27.36
CA TYR A 123 12.69 -2.20 -26.71
C TYR A 123 12.92 -3.34 -27.71
N HIS A 124 14.16 -3.84 -27.78
CA HIS A 124 14.57 -4.80 -28.80
C HIS A 124 15.51 -5.84 -28.18
N HIS A 125 15.14 -7.11 -28.33
CA HIS A 125 15.80 -8.28 -27.72
C HIS A 125 16.11 -8.08 -26.22
N MET A 126 15.18 -7.46 -25.49
CA MET A 126 15.36 -7.14 -24.08
C MET A 126 15.22 -8.41 -23.23
N SER A 127 16.26 -8.75 -22.48
CA SER A 127 16.20 -9.81 -21.46
C SER A 127 16.60 -9.26 -20.10
N VAL A 128 15.97 -9.76 -19.04
CA VAL A 128 16.21 -9.30 -17.68
C VAL A 128 16.61 -10.48 -16.81
N GLU A 129 17.81 -10.42 -16.27
CA GLU A 129 18.39 -11.42 -15.37
C GLU A 129 18.44 -10.86 -13.95
N THR A 130 18.12 -11.69 -12.96
CA THR A 130 18.32 -11.40 -11.54
C THR A 130 19.26 -12.43 -10.92
N ASN A 131 20.00 -12.04 -9.90
CA ASN A 131 20.72 -13.01 -9.07
C ASN A 131 19.78 -13.51 -7.98
N ALA A 132 19.18 -14.69 -8.17
CA ALA A 132 18.36 -15.33 -7.16
C ALA A 132 19.26 -16.06 -6.14
N LEU A 133 18.91 -15.92 -4.86
CA LEU A 133 19.44 -16.79 -3.81
C LEU A 133 18.56 -18.04 -3.84
N VAL A 134 19.16 -19.17 -4.25
CA VAL A 134 18.50 -20.47 -4.27
C VAL A 134 18.90 -21.20 -3.00
N GLY A 135 17.92 -21.49 -2.15
CA GLY A 135 18.12 -22.18 -0.88
C GLY A 135 16.80 -22.44 -0.18
N ASP A 136 16.71 -23.57 0.51
CA ASP A 136 15.56 -23.87 1.36
C ASP A 136 15.51 -22.86 2.50
N LYS A 137 14.36 -22.23 2.70
CA LYS A 137 14.12 -21.37 3.88
C LYS A 137 14.02 -22.25 5.11
N GLU A 138 15.16 -22.65 5.66
CA GLU A 138 15.19 -23.19 7.00
C GLU A 138 14.75 -22.09 7.99
N LEU A 139 14.01 -22.48 9.03
CA LEU A 139 13.52 -21.56 10.06
C LEU A 139 14.68 -20.70 10.61
N PRO A 140 14.50 -19.38 10.80
CA PRO A 140 15.54 -18.49 11.33
C PRO A 140 15.74 -18.75 12.82
N THR A 141 16.36 -19.87 13.17
CA THR A 141 16.87 -20.10 14.52
C THR A 141 18.15 -19.30 14.70
N LEU A 142 18.51 -18.94 15.92
CA LEU A 142 19.77 -18.21 16.21
C LEU A 142 21.01 -18.84 15.53
N PRO A 143 21.25 -20.16 15.60
CA PRO A 143 22.38 -20.78 14.91
C PRO A 143 22.28 -20.70 13.39
N HIS A 144 21.08 -20.89 12.81
CA HIS A 144 20.88 -20.79 11.36
C HIS A 144 20.92 -19.34 10.86
N SER A 145 20.55 -18.36 11.69
CA SER A 145 20.62 -16.93 11.34
C SER A 145 22.05 -16.41 11.37
N VAL A 146 22.86 -16.88 12.32
CA VAL A 146 24.30 -16.59 12.36
C VAL A 146 25.02 -17.32 11.23
N SER A 147 24.69 -18.58 10.96
CA SER A 147 25.25 -19.32 9.83
C SER A 147 24.84 -18.67 8.51
N HIS A 148 23.56 -18.33 8.26
CA HIS A 148 23.13 -17.61 7.06
C HIS A 148 23.68 -16.19 6.98
N ALA A 149 23.91 -15.47 8.08
CA ALA A 149 24.57 -14.16 8.01
C ALA A 149 26.03 -14.29 7.54
N PHE A 150 26.72 -15.37 7.93
CA PHE A 150 28.08 -15.68 7.51
C PHE A 150 28.13 -16.34 6.11
N LEU A 151 27.17 -17.22 5.82
CA LEU A 151 27.02 -18.01 4.60
C LEU A 151 26.35 -17.22 3.48
N SER A 152 25.58 -16.16 3.75
CA SER A 152 25.06 -15.25 2.72
C SER A 152 26.20 -14.53 1.97
N TRP A 153 27.38 -14.45 2.58
CA TRP A 153 28.60 -14.02 1.90
C TRP A 153 29.20 -15.09 0.97
N THR A 154 28.83 -16.36 1.13
CA THR A 154 29.38 -17.53 0.41
C THR A 154 28.35 -18.32 -0.42
N GLU A 155 27.04 -18.09 -0.29
CA GLU A 155 26.00 -18.83 -1.01
C GLU A 155 26.05 -18.53 -2.53
N PRO A 156 26.00 -19.57 -3.38
CA PRO A 156 26.08 -19.40 -4.82
C PRO A 156 24.81 -18.71 -5.34
N LYS A 157 24.98 -17.49 -5.84
CA LYS A 157 23.93 -16.78 -6.57
C LYS A 157 23.79 -17.42 -7.94
N ARG A 158 22.60 -17.95 -8.27
CA ARG A 158 22.30 -18.41 -9.64
C ARG A 158 21.64 -17.28 -10.43
N PRO A 159 22.09 -16.99 -11.66
CA PRO A 159 21.42 -16.02 -12.53
C PRO A 159 20.08 -16.62 -13.01
N LEU A 160 18.98 -16.03 -12.56
CA LEU A 160 17.62 -16.34 -13.01
C LEU A 160 17.21 -15.31 -14.05
N SER A 161 16.98 -15.75 -15.28
CA SER A 161 16.40 -14.88 -16.30
C SER A 161 14.87 -14.84 -16.12
N ILE A 162 14.32 -13.63 -15.88
CA ILE A 162 12.89 -13.40 -15.60
C ILE A 162 12.13 -13.02 -16.88
N VAL A 163 12.77 -12.24 -17.75
CA VAL A 163 12.20 -11.79 -19.03
C VAL A 163 13.17 -12.22 -20.12
N HIS A 164 12.66 -12.78 -21.20
CA HIS A 164 13.48 -13.30 -22.29
C HIS A 164 13.06 -12.71 -23.62
N ASP A 165 14.06 -12.15 -24.31
CA ASP A 165 13.99 -11.75 -25.71
C ASP A 165 12.73 -10.95 -26.10
N ALA A 166 12.39 -9.96 -25.28
CA ALA A 166 11.23 -9.11 -25.53
C ALA A 166 11.55 -8.00 -26.54
N SER A 167 10.73 -7.90 -27.58
CA SER A 167 10.80 -6.82 -28.59
C SER A 167 9.44 -6.14 -28.74
N GLY A 168 9.45 -4.82 -28.91
CA GLY A 168 8.23 -4.05 -29.20
C GLY A 168 8.34 -2.54 -29.07
N ILE A 169 7.24 -1.85 -29.41
CA ILE A 169 7.15 -0.39 -29.46
C ILE A 169 5.94 0.09 -28.66
N LEU A 170 6.16 0.96 -27.66
CA LEU A 170 5.08 1.72 -27.02
C LEU A 170 4.96 3.09 -27.67
N ARG A 171 3.78 3.35 -28.24
CA ARG A 171 3.51 4.56 -29.02
C ARG A 171 2.89 5.67 -28.15
N PRO A 172 3.23 6.95 -28.41
CA PRO A 172 2.64 8.07 -27.70
C PRO A 172 1.14 8.20 -28.00
N GLY A 173 0.38 8.65 -27.01
CA GLY A 173 -1.07 8.87 -27.16
C GLY A 173 -1.93 7.62 -27.11
N ARG A 174 -1.34 6.46 -26.75
CA ARG A 174 -2.04 5.18 -26.58
C ARG A 174 -1.94 4.72 -25.12
N LEU A 175 -3.03 4.14 -24.62
CA LEU A 175 -3.10 3.48 -23.33
C LEU A 175 -2.90 1.96 -23.53
N THR A 176 -1.77 1.44 -23.07
CA THR A 176 -1.40 0.02 -23.21
C THR A 176 -1.63 -0.74 -21.91
N LEU A 177 -2.34 -1.86 -21.98
CA LEU A 177 -2.56 -2.79 -20.87
C LEU A 177 -1.51 -3.90 -20.90
N ILE A 178 -0.89 -4.23 -19.76
CA ILE A 178 -0.10 -5.44 -19.60
C ILE A 178 -0.87 -6.48 -18.78
N LEU A 179 -1.06 -7.66 -19.36
CA LEU A 179 -1.72 -8.81 -18.77
C LEU A 179 -0.76 -9.99 -18.65
N GLY A 180 -1.01 -10.84 -17.68
CA GLY A 180 -0.28 -12.07 -17.49
C GLY A 180 -0.52 -12.65 -16.10
N PRO A 181 -0.33 -13.96 -15.91
CA PRO A 181 -0.49 -14.60 -14.61
C PRO A 181 0.48 -14.01 -13.57
N PRO A 182 0.20 -14.17 -12.26
CA PRO A 182 1.14 -13.79 -11.21
C PRO A 182 2.50 -14.44 -11.46
N SER A 183 3.58 -13.75 -11.08
CA SER A 183 4.96 -14.19 -11.29
C SER A 183 5.42 -14.32 -12.76
N SER A 184 4.64 -13.87 -13.76
CA SER A 184 5.05 -13.91 -15.17
C SER A 184 6.13 -12.89 -15.56
N GLY A 185 6.57 -12.03 -14.63
CA GLY A 185 7.60 -11.02 -14.88
C GLY A 185 7.10 -9.60 -15.21
N LYS A 186 5.79 -9.33 -15.14
CA LYS A 186 5.18 -8.01 -15.45
C LYS A 186 5.87 -6.82 -14.76
N THR A 187 5.97 -6.87 -13.43
CA THR A 187 6.61 -5.82 -12.63
C THR A 187 8.07 -5.63 -13.02
N THR A 188 8.80 -6.73 -13.27
CA THR A 188 10.21 -6.68 -13.69
C THR A 188 10.36 -6.08 -15.09
N PHE A 189 9.48 -6.45 -16.02
CA PHE A 189 9.41 -5.88 -17.37
C PHE A 189 9.17 -4.36 -17.33
N MET A 190 8.18 -3.91 -16.53
CA MET A 190 7.89 -2.49 -16.34
C MET A 190 9.06 -1.72 -15.73
N LYS A 191 9.71 -2.27 -14.70
CA LYS A 191 10.89 -1.65 -14.07
C LYS A 191 12.07 -1.55 -15.04
N ALA A 192 12.25 -2.54 -15.92
CA ALA A 192 13.27 -2.51 -16.96
C ALA A 192 13.01 -1.39 -17.97
N LEU A 193 11.76 -1.23 -18.43
CA LEU A 193 11.37 -0.17 -19.36
C LEU A 193 11.56 1.24 -18.81
N VAL A 194 11.41 1.45 -17.49
CA VAL A 194 11.59 2.79 -16.86
C VAL A 194 13.06 3.08 -16.51
N GLY A 195 13.97 2.11 -16.69
CA GLY A 195 15.38 2.27 -16.34
C GLY A 195 15.70 2.13 -14.85
N ARG A 196 14.76 1.62 -14.03
CA ARG A 196 14.95 1.49 -12.57
C ARG A 196 15.99 0.44 -12.17
N TYR A 197 16.43 -0.42 -13.08
CA TYR A 197 17.46 -1.44 -12.84
C TYR A 197 18.86 -0.84 -12.58
N ARG A 198 19.13 0.38 -13.04
CA ARG A 198 20.46 1.02 -12.96
C ARG A 198 20.98 1.23 -11.55
N HIS A 199 20.06 1.37 -10.60
CA HIS A 199 20.38 1.65 -9.21
C HIS A 199 20.28 0.41 -8.32
N SER A 200 19.83 -0.72 -8.88
CA SER A 200 19.76 -2.02 -8.21
C SER A 200 20.90 -2.91 -8.68
N SER A 201 21.75 -3.38 -7.74
CA SER A 201 22.80 -4.37 -8.01
C SER A 201 22.28 -5.75 -8.45
N ASP A 202 20.97 -5.95 -8.37
CA ASP A 202 20.34 -7.26 -8.45
C ASP A 202 19.78 -7.58 -9.83
N LEU A 203 19.50 -6.58 -10.69
CA LEU A 203 18.92 -6.76 -12.02
C LEU A 203 19.92 -6.37 -13.11
N LYS A 204 20.21 -7.30 -14.02
CA LYS A 204 21.00 -7.08 -15.22
C LYS A 204 20.07 -7.13 -16.43
N VAL A 205 20.04 -6.05 -17.20
CA VAL A 205 19.24 -5.97 -18.43
C VAL A 205 20.18 -6.08 -19.63
N THR A 206 19.91 -7.03 -20.52
CA THR A 206 20.55 -7.17 -21.83
C THR A 206 19.58 -6.76 -22.93
N GLY A 207 20.09 -6.46 -24.12
CA GLY A 207 19.31 -5.87 -25.22
C GLY A 207 19.35 -4.33 -25.20
N SER A 208 18.50 -3.71 -26.01
CA SER A 208 18.43 -2.25 -26.12
C SER A 208 17.05 -1.70 -25.79
N VAL A 209 17.00 -0.69 -24.93
CA VAL A 209 15.81 0.12 -24.66
C VAL A 209 16.14 1.58 -24.99
N THR A 210 15.38 2.17 -25.91
CA THR A 210 15.59 3.54 -26.37
C THR A 210 14.32 4.35 -26.24
N TYR A 211 14.48 5.62 -25.85
CA TYR A 211 13.40 6.61 -25.86
C TYR A 211 13.71 7.60 -26.97
N ASN A 212 12.78 7.79 -27.91
CA ASN A 212 13.01 8.64 -29.09
C ASN A 212 14.36 8.37 -29.79
N GLY A 213 14.78 7.08 -29.85
CA GLY A 213 16.05 6.65 -30.45
C GLY A 213 17.31 6.88 -29.59
N LYS A 214 17.22 7.54 -28.43
CA LYS A 214 18.34 7.73 -27.50
C LYS A 214 18.39 6.59 -26.48
N ASN A 215 19.59 6.09 -26.17
CA ASN A 215 19.77 5.10 -25.12
C ASN A 215 19.64 5.74 -23.73
N PHE A 216 19.34 4.94 -22.72
CA PHE A 216 19.25 5.46 -21.35
C PHE A 216 20.52 6.19 -20.88
N ASN A 217 21.71 5.91 -21.42
CA ASN A 217 22.97 6.54 -20.98
C ASN A 217 23.04 8.04 -21.36
N GLU A 218 22.23 8.47 -22.32
CA GLU A 218 22.27 9.82 -22.89
C GLU A 218 21.35 10.82 -22.16
N PHE A 219 20.42 10.33 -21.33
CA PHE A 219 19.45 11.15 -20.62
C PHE A 219 19.08 10.55 -19.24
N MET A 220 18.26 11.24 -18.46
CA MET A 220 17.78 10.75 -17.16
C MET A 220 16.39 10.08 -17.30
N PRO A 221 16.30 8.74 -17.45
CA PRO A 221 15.02 8.06 -17.67
C PRO A 221 14.06 8.18 -16.49
N GLU A 222 14.56 8.20 -15.26
CA GLU A 222 13.76 8.30 -14.02
C GLU A 222 12.97 9.62 -13.94
N ARG A 223 13.31 10.58 -14.79
CA ARG A 223 12.63 11.86 -14.87
C ARG A 223 11.59 11.92 -15.99
N VAL A 224 11.89 11.30 -17.11
CA VAL A 224 10.97 11.23 -18.27
C VAL A 224 9.84 10.25 -17.97
N ALA A 225 10.17 9.14 -17.32
CA ALA A 225 9.27 8.07 -16.98
C ALA A 225 9.01 8.01 -15.48
N SER A 226 7.73 8.11 -15.12
CA SER A 226 7.27 7.87 -13.76
C SER A 226 6.74 6.46 -13.62
N TYR A 227 7.03 5.83 -12.47
CA TYR A 227 6.51 4.50 -12.13
C TYR A 227 5.71 4.53 -10.83
N VAL A 228 4.46 4.09 -10.92
CA VAL A 228 3.53 3.93 -9.80
C VAL A 228 3.71 2.53 -9.25
N ASN A 229 4.19 2.43 -8.01
CA ASN A 229 4.37 1.16 -7.31
C ASN A 229 3.01 0.55 -6.94
N GLN A 230 2.98 -0.78 -6.73
CA GLN A 230 1.83 -1.52 -6.20
C GLN A 230 1.39 -1.06 -4.79
N PHE A 231 2.34 -0.61 -3.97
CA PHE A 231 2.08 -0.15 -2.60
C PHE A 231 1.97 1.37 -2.51
N ASP A 232 0.85 1.86 -1.98
CA ASP A 232 0.58 3.28 -1.77
C ASP A 232 1.16 3.77 -0.43
N THR A 233 2.47 4.02 -0.40
CA THR A 233 3.14 4.61 0.77
C THR A 233 3.13 6.13 0.69
N HIS A 234 2.53 6.77 1.70
CA HIS A 234 2.39 8.22 1.85
C HIS A 234 2.59 8.61 3.32
N PHE A 235 2.88 9.90 3.57
CA PHE A 235 2.85 10.44 4.94
C PHE A 235 1.40 10.54 5.40
N GLY A 236 1.03 9.80 6.45
CA GLY A 236 -0.34 9.76 6.97
C GLY A 236 -0.78 11.07 7.62
N GLU A 237 0.17 11.90 8.05
CA GLU A 237 -0.05 13.17 8.73
C GLU A 237 -0.30 14.34 7.76
N LEU A 238 -0.09 14.15 6.45
CA LEU A 238 -0.40 15.15 5.42
C LEU A 238 -1.84 15.00 4.92
N THR A 239 -2.40 16.07 4.38
CA THR A 239 -3.66 15.98 3.63
C THR A 239 -3.42 15.52 2.19
N VAL A 240 -4.49 15.08 1.52
CA VAL A 240 -4.48 14.72 0.10
C VAL A 240 -3.90 15.88 -0.74
N ARG A 241 -4.42 17.09 -0.53
CA ARG A 241 -3.97 18.31 -1.22
C ARG A 241 -2.52 18.65 -0.94
N GLU A 242 -2.09 18.62 0.33
CA GLU A 242 -0.71 18.93 0.69
C GLU A 242 0.30 17.97 0.07
N THR A 243 -0.08 16.70 -0.07
CA THR A 243 0.75 15.67 -0.72
C THR A 243 0.93 15.98 -2.21
N ILE A 244 -0.16 16.32 -2.90
CA ILE A 244 -0.15 16.66 -4.33
C ILE A 244 0.55 18.01 -4.57
N ASP A 245 0.33 19.00 -3.70
CA ASP A 245 1.00 20.31 -3.74
C ASP A 245 2.51 20.17 -3.57
N PHE A 246 2.96 19.31 -2.65
CA PHE A 246 4.38 19.05 -2.44
C PHE A 246 5.02 18.38 -3.65
N ALA A 247 4.36 17.39 -4.25
CA ALA A 247 4.80 16.76 -5.50
C ALA A 247 4.92 17.80 -6.62
N ALA A 248 3.93 18.68 -6.75
CA ALA A 248 3.93 19.77 -7.72
C ALA A 248 5.11 20.71 -7.54
N GLN A 249 5.41 21.11 -6.30
CA GLN A 249 6.54 21.99 -6.00
C GLN A 249 7.90 21.37 -6.35
N CYS A 250 8.03 20.05 -6.28
CA CYS A 250 9.25 19.34 -6.62
C CYS A 250 9.41 19.12 -8.13
N GLN A 251 8.30 18.93 -8.85
CA GLN A 251 8.30 18.53 -10.26
C GLN A 251 7.92 19.64 -11.25
N SER A 252 7.48 20.82 -10.78
CA SER A 252 7.07 21.91 -11.66
C SER A 252 8.23 22.39 -12.53
N SER A 253 8.13 22.21 -13.84
CA SER A 253 9.14 22.70 -14.78
C SER A 253 8.76 24.06 -15.36
N SER A 254 9.75 24.85 -15.77
CA SER A 254 9.52 26.11 -16.50
C SER A 254 8.92 25.92 -17.89
N HIS A 255 8.82 24.68 -18.39
CA HIS A 255 8.43 24.35 -19.76
C HIS A 255 7.06 24.91 -20.16
N MET A 256 6.10 24.99 -19.22
CA MET A 256 4.78 25.54 -19.54
C MET A 256 4.82 27.04 -19.88
N LYS A 257 5.79 27.79 -19.32
CA LYS A 257 6.01 29.19 -19.69
C LYS A 257 6.56 29.29 -21.10
N ASP A 258 7.56 28.49 -21.40
CA ASP A 258 8.23 28.49 -22.71
C ASP A 258 7.27 28.03 -23.82
N LEU A 259 6.45 27.00 -23.53
CA LEU A 259 5.39 26.54 -24.41
C LEU A 259 4.36 27.64 -24.66
N LEU A 260 3.88 28.31 -23.61
CA LEU A 260 2.91 29.39 -23.75
C LEU A 260 3.49 30.57 -24.55
N GLU A 261 4.75 30.93 -24.33
CA GLU A 261 5.42 31.98 -25.11
C GLU A 261 5.52 31.63 -26.60
N THR A 262 5.81 30.36 -26.91
CA THR A 262 5.85 29.84 -28.29
C THR A 262 4.47 29.88 -28.94
N VAL A 263 3.43 29.44 -28.21
CA VAL A 263 2.04 29.47 -28.69
C VAL A 263 1.60 30.91 -28.97
N LEU A 264 1.83 31.85 -28.04
CA LEU A 264 1.45 33.25 -28.20
C LEU A 264 2.18 33.93 -29.38
N ALA A 265 3.42 33.54 -29.66
CA ALA A 265 4.17 34.07 -30.80
C ALA A 265 3.55 33.61 -32.14
N ARG A 266 3.28 32.31 -32.27
CA ARG A 266 2.68 31.75 -33.49
C ARG A 266 1.22 32.11 -33.69
N GLU A 267 0.44 32.30 -32.63
CA GLU A 267 -0.92 32.85 -32.74
C GLU A 267 -0.93 34.24 -33.36
N LYS A 268 0.07 35.07 -33.02
CA LYS A 268 0.25 36.40 -33.58
C LYS A 268 0.62 36.34 -35.07
N GLU A 269 1.41 35.35 -35.47
CA GLU A 269 1.80 35.12 -36.88
C GLU A 269 0.62 34.58 -37.72
N ALA A 270 -0.17 33.67 -37.15
CA ALA A 270 -1.30 33.03 -37.81
C ALA A 270 -2.62 33.85 -37.74
N GLY A 271 -2.66 34.95 -36.98
CA GLY A 271 -3.86 35.76 -36.80
C GLY A 271 -5.01 35.03 -36.09
N VAL A 272 -4.71 34.01 -35.28
CA VAL A 272 -5.71 33.17 -34.62
C VAL A 272 -6.06 33.76 -33.25
N THR A 273 -7.33 34.04 -33.01
CA THR A 273 -7.81 34.47 -31.69
C THR A 273 -8.05 33.24 -30.79
N PRO A 274 -7.43 33.17 -29.59
CA PRO A 274 -7.61 32.04 -28.70
C PRO A 274 -8.94 32.12 -27.94
N ASP A 275 -9.49 30.96 -27.60
CA ASP A 275 -10.64 30.87 -26.69
C ASP A 275 -10.29 31.54 -25.34
N PRO A 276 -11.10 32.49 -24.84
CA PRO A 276 -10.79 33.21 -23.61
C PRO A 276 -10.62 32.29 -22.39
N GLY A 277 -11.35 31.18 -22.34
CA GLY A 277 -11.30 30.25 -21.22
C GLY A 277 -10.00 29.44 -21.19
N VAL A 278 -9.67 28.80 -22.31
CA VAL A 278 -8.40 28.07 -22.49
C VAL A 278 -7.18 28.98 -22.32
N ASP A 279 -7.26 30.23 -22.79
CA ASP A 279 -6.19 31.22 -22.63
C ASP A 279 -5.99 31.65 -21.17
N ALA A 280 -7.08 31.86 -20.42
CA ALA A 280 -7.02 32.13 -18.98
C ALA A 280 -6.36 30.97 -18.23
N TYR A 281 -6.75 29.72 -18.53
CA TYR A 281 -6.18 28.52 -17.93
C TYR A 281 -4.68 28.38 -18.18
N MET A 282 -4.24 28.46 -19.45
CA MET A 282 -2.83 28.31 -19.80
C MET A 282 -1.96 29.41 -19.18
N ARG A 283 -2.42 30.67 -19.16
CA ARG A 283 -1.71 31.78 -18.50
C ARG A 283 -1.63 31.57 -16.99
N ALA A 284 -2.68 31.04 -16.38
CA ALA A 284 -2.70 30.81 -14.95
C ALA A 284 -1.78 29.66 -14.51
N ILE A 285 -1.63 28.60 -15.31
CA ILE A 285 -0.63 27.55 -15.06
C ILE A 285 0.79 28.07 -15.33
N ALA A 286 1.01 28.82 -16.40
CA ALA A 286 2.33 29.33 -16.74
C ALA A 286 2.84 30.38 -15.74
N PHE A 287 2.01 31.34 -15.32
CA PHE A 287 2.43 32.51 -14.54
C PHE A 287 1.89 32.56 -13.10
N GLY A 288 0.98 31.66 -12.72
CA GLY A 288 0.34 31.64 -11.40
C GLY A 288 1.26 31.31 -10.22
N HIS A 289 0.74 31.41 -8.99
CA HIS A 289 1.39 30.82 -7.83
C HIS A 289 1.50 29.31 -8.04
N SER A 290 2.74 28.82 -7.95
CA SER A 290 3.38 27.96 -8.96
C SER A 290 2.69 26.66 -9.35
N ASN A 291 1.66 26.18 -8.65
CA ASN A 291 1.03 24.88 -8.92
C ASN A 291 -0.46 24.77 -8.56
N SER A 292 -1.09 25.79 -7.95
CA SER A 292 -2.41 25.61 -7.30
C SER A 292 -3.53 25.20 -8.27
N ILE A 293 -3.49 25.68 -9.52
CA ILE A 293 -4.56 25.40 -10.52
C ILE A 293 -4.37 24.03 -11.16
N ALA A 294 -3.13 23.64 -11.45
CA ALA A 294 -2.83 22.32 -11.99
C ALA A 294 -3.14 21.22 -10.95
N VAL A 295 -2.81 21.47 -9.68
CA VAL A 295 -3.14 20.59 -8.56
C VAL A 295 -4.65 20.46 -8.40
N GLU A 296 -5.39 21.57 -8.43
CA GLU A 296 -6.85 21.54 -8.32
C GLU A 296 -7.49 20.78 -9.51
N ALA A 297 -7.02 20.99 -10.73
CA ALA A 297 -7.50 20.27 -11.90
C ALA A 297 -7.27 18.75 -11.78
N ILE A 298 -6.11 18.33 -11.24
CA ILE A 298 -5.80 16.91 -11.03
C ILE A 298 -6.64 16.31 -9.90
N ILE A 299 -6.84 17.05 -8.80
CA ILE A 299 -7.72 16.62 -7.69
C ILE A 299 -9.14 16.36 -8.21
N ARG A 300 -9.68 17.25 -9.06
CA ARG A 300 -11.01 17.07 -9.65
C ARG A 300 -11.07 15.93 -10.67
N LEU A 301 -10.08 15.84 -11.57
CA LEU A 301 -9.98 14.76 -12.57
C LEU A 301 -9.93 13.36 -11.93
N LEU A 302 -9.35 13.25 -10.73
CA LEU A 302 -9.28 12.01 -9.95
C LEU A 302 -10.46 11.83 -8.97
N GLY A 303 -11.41 12.77 -8.91
CA GLY A 303 -12.54 12.74 -7.98
C GLY A 303 -12.11 12.73 -6.50
N LEU A 304 -11.05 13.48 -6.18
CA LEU A 304 -10.49 13.64 -4.83
C LEU A 304 -10.91 14.97 -4.18
N ASP A 305 -11.80 15.74 -4.81
CA ASP A 305 -12.34 17.02 -4.35
C ASP A 305 -12.93 16.93 -2.93
N THR A 306 -13.81 15.96 -2.71
CA THR A 306 -14.50 15.70 -1.43
C THR A 306 -13.54 15.36 -0.28
N CYS A 307 -12.37 14.81 -0.59
CA CYS A 307 -11.35 14.41 0.39
C CYS A 307 -10.06 15.24 0.29
N SER A 308 -10.06 16.36 -0.43
CA SER A 308 -8.83 17.10 -0.70
C SER A 308 -8.16 17.65 0.56
N ASP A 309 -8.94 18.05 1.57
CA ASP A 309 -8.43 18.58 2.83
C ASP A 309 -8.47 17.55 3.99
N THR A 310 -8.76 16.28 3.70
CA THR A 310 -8.71 15.22 4.72
C THR A 310 -7.31 14.62 4.84
N LEU A 311 -6.96 14.14 6.04
CA LEU A 311 -5.68 13.46 6.29
C LEU A 311 -5.63 12.13 5.53
N VAL A 312 -4.47 11.82 4.94
CA VAL A 312 -4.25 10.54 4.24
C VAL A 312 -4.37 9.36 5.20
N GLY A 313 -3.90 9.54 6.43
CA GLY A 313 -3.93 8.53 7.47
C GLY A 313 -2.90 7.42 7.28
N ASN A 314 -2.76 6.60 8.30
CA ASN A 314 -1.92 5.39 8.32
C ASN A 314 -2.65 4.30 9.13
N GLN A 315 -1.98 3.22 9.52
CA GLN A 315 -2.61 2.15 10.31
C GLN A 315 -3.13 2.62 11.68
N MET A 316 -2.53 3.67 12.26
CA MET A 316 -2.89 4.21 13.57
C MET A 316 -3.75 5.48 13.50
N LEU A 317 -3.66 6.23 12.40
CA LEU A 317 -4.36 7.48 12.14
C LEU A 317 -5.40 7.24 11.06
N ARG A 318 -6.68 7.36 11.43
CA ARG A 318 -7.77 7.31 10.45
C ARG A 318 -7.58 8.38 9.38
N GLY A 319 -7.75 7.99 8.12
CA GLY A 319 -7.67 8.90 6.98
C GLY A 319 -8.59 8.50 5.84
N ILE A 320 -8.14 8.75 4.61
CA ILE A 320 -8.89 8.43 3.38
C ILE A 320 -9.06 6.92 3.18
N SER A 321 -10.06 6.53 2.38
CA SER A 321 -10.29 5.13 2.03
C SER A 321 -9.15 4.57 1.17
N GLY A 322 -8.98 3.24 1.15
CA GLY A 322 -7.96 2.60 0.31
C GLY A 322 -8.07 2.99 -1.17
N GLY A 323 -9.29 3.09 -1.69
CA GLY A 323 -9.50 3.52 -3.08
C GLY A 323 -9.26 5.01 -3.34
N GLN A 324 -9.45 5.87 -2.35
CA GLN A 324 -8.99 7.27 -2.42
C GLN A 324 -7.46 7.36 -2.35
N ARG A 325 -6.82 6.50 -1.55
CA ARG A 325 -5.35 6.45 -1.42
C ARG A 325 -4.66 6.05 -2.72
N LYS A 326 -5.22 5.09 -3.45
CA LYS A 326 -4.74 4.72 -4.79
C LYS A 326 -4.83 5.86 -5.79
N ARG A 327 -5.96 6.57 -5.77
CA ARG A 327 -6.15 7.78 -6.60
C ARG A 327 -5.15 8.87 -6.21
N LEU A 328 -4.85 9.04 -4.93
CA LEU A 328 -3.79 9.94 -4.47
C LEU A 328 -2.41 9.51 -4.97
N GLY A 329 -2.08 8.22 -4.97
CA GLY A 329 -0.85 7.67 -5.56
C GLY A 329 -0.71 8.05 -7.04
N THR A 330 -1.78 7.84 -7.82
CA THR A 330 -1.84 8.27 -9.22
C THR A 330 -1.75 9.79 -9.36
N GLY A 331 -2.36 10.57 -8.46
CA GLY A 331 -2.31 12.04 -8.46
C GLY A 331 -0.93 12.61 -8.13
N GLU A 332 -0.22 12.03 -7.16
CA GLU A 332 1.17 12.41 -6.81
C GLU A 332 2.08 12.30 -8.04
N VAL A 333 1.86 11.26 -8.85
CA VAL A 333 2.60 11.03 -10.08
C VAL A 333 2.04 11.82 -11.27
N GLY A 334 0.73 11.99 -11.40
CA GLY A 334 0.08 12.67 -12.52
C GLY A 334 0.35 14.18 -12.57
N VAL A 335 0.74 14.77 -11.43
CA VAL A 335 1.28 16.14 -11.36
C VAL A 335 2.67 16.23 -11.97
N SER A 336 3.45 15.15 -11.92
CA SER A 336 4.71 15.09 -12.65
C SER A 336 4.40 15.29 -14.13
N GLN A 337 5.10 16.19 -14.79
CA GLN A 337 5.01 16.38 -16.24
C GLN A 337 5.71 15.23 -17.00
N SER A 338 5.79 14.04 -16.40
CA SER A 338 6.32 12.84 -17.03
C SER A 338 5.42 12.44 -18.19
N LEU A 339 6.04 12.23 -19.36
CA LEU A 339 5.35 11.87 -20.59
C LEU A 339 5.21 10.35 -20.74
N VAL A 340 5.96 9.61 -19.93
CA VAL A 340 5.84 8.17 -19.79
C VAL A 340 5.31 7.89 -18.38
N LEU A 341 4.18 7.20 -18.29
CA LEU A 341 3.61 6.74 -17.03
C LEU A 341 3.46 5.22 -17.07
N VAL A 342 4.12 4.55 -16.14
CA VAL A 342 4.08 3.10 -15.99
C VAL A 342 3.43 2.79 -14.65
N ALA A 343 2.27 2.13 -14.63
CA ALA A 343 1.49 1.97 -13.43
C ALA A 343 1.22 0.49 -13.12
N ASP A 344 1.75 0.00 -11.99
CA ASP A 344 1.71 -1.42 -11.63
C ASP A 344 0.54 -1.73 -10.68
N GLU A 345 -0.34 -2.64 -11.09
CA GLU A 345 -1.47 -3.18 -10.32
C GLU A 345 -2.36 -2.13 -9.62
N ILE A 346 -2.70 -1.05 -10.32
CA ILE A 346 -3.48 0.05 -9.75
C ILE A 346 -4.91 -0.34 -9.31
N SER A 347 -5.47 -1.45 -9.81
CA SER A 347 -6.83 -1.90 -9.48
C SER A 347 -6.96 -2.72 -8.19
N THR A 348 -5.87 -3.15 -7.56
CA THR A 348 -5.96 -4.04 -6.38
C THR A 348 -6.72 -3.36 -5.24
N GLY A 349 -7.74 -3.99 -4.64
CA GLY A 349 -8.53 -3.36 -3.57
C GLY A 349 -9.42 -2.18 -3.99
N LEU A 350 -9.70 -2.01 -5.28
CA LEU A 350 -10.70 -1.07 -5.81
C LEU A 350 -11.98 -1.79 -6.26
N ASP A 351 -13.12 -1.11 -6.20
CA ASP A 351 -14.33 -1.54 -6.87
C ASP A 351 -14.24 -1.32 -8.39
N SER A 352 -15.06 -2.04 -9.15
CA SER A 352 -15.06 -2.00 -10.62
C SER A 352 -15.35 -0.61 -11.17
N ASN A 353 -16.31 0.11 -10.59
CA ASN A 353 -16.66 1.47 -11.02
C ASN A 353 -15.52 2.46 -10.76
N THR A 354 -14.90 2.42 -9.58
CA THR A 354 -13.71 3.24 -9.30
C THR A 354 -12.56 2.91 -10.25
N THR A 355 -12.33 1.62 -10.55
CA THR A 355 -11.30 1.18 -11.50
C THR A 355 -11.55 1.72 -12.92
N PHE A 356 -12.80 1.66 -13.38
CA PHE A 356 -13.21 2.23 -14.66
C PHE A 356 -12.93 3.73 -14.72
N ASN A 357 -13.34 4.48 -13.69
CA ASN A 357 -13.14 5.94 -13.63
C ASN A 357 -11.65 6.32 -13.66
N ILE A 358 -10.80 5.63 -12.90
CA ILE A 358 -9.35 5.87 -12.92
C ILE A 358 -8.77 5.59 -14.30
N THR A 359 -9.14 4.46 -14.90
CA THR A 359 -8.65 4.05 -16.22
C THR A 359 -9.11 5.03 -17.29
N ASN A 360 -10.35 5.52 -17.19
CA ASN A 360 -10.89 6.54 -18.09
C ASN A 360 -10.15 7.87 -17.96
N SER A 361 -9.82 8.30 -16.73
CA SER A 361 -8.98 9.49 -16.51
C SER A 361 -7.56 9.30 -17.07
N LEU A 362 -6.96 8.12 -16.92
CA LEU A 362 -5.65 7.80 -17.53
C LEU A 362 -5.71 7.79 -19.05
N ARG A 363 -6.80 7.29 -19.64
CA ARG A 363 -7.06 7.34 -21.08
C ARG A 363 -7.15 8.77 -21.59
N ALA A 364 -7.89 9.64 -20.90
CA ALA A 364 -7.95 11.05 -21.23
C ALA A 364 -6.57 11.72 -21.17
N ILE A 365 -5.76 11.41 -20.14
CA ILE A 365 -4.38 11.88 -20.04
C ILE A 365 -3.52 11.38 -21.23
N ALA A 366 -3.67 10.10 -21.61
CA ALA A 366 -2.96 9.48 -22.73
C ALA A 366 -3.20 10.25 -24.02
N HIS A 367 -4.47 10.36 -24.43
CA HIS A 367 -4.82 10.93 -25.73
C HIS A 367 -4.58 12.44 -25.80
N ILE A 368 -4.90 13.19 -24.73
CA ILE A 368 -4.81 14.65 -24.75
C ILE A 368 -3.36 15.13 -24.67
N ARG A 369 -2.57 14.56 -23.75
CA ARG A 369 -1.15 14.93 -23.61
C ARG A 369 -0.25 14.22 -24.61
N ARG A 370 -0.78 13.30 -25.42
CA ARG A 370 -0.01 12.33 -26.21
C ARG A 370 1.06 11.62 -25.37
N ALA A 371 0.72 11.30 -24.13
CA ALA A 371 1.58 10.58 -23.21
C ALA A 371 1.58 9.08 -23.54
N THR A 372 2.67 8.40 -23.19
CA THR A 372 2.84 6.95 -23.37
C THR A 372 2.54 6.27 -22.04
N LEU A 373 1.43 5.53 -21.98
CA LEU A 373 0.97 4.90 -20.75
C LEU A 373 1.01 3.37 -20.85
N LEU A 374 1.65 2.74 -19.87
CA LEU A 374 1.66 1.30 -19.69
C LEU A 374 1.08 0.96 -18.31
N VAL A 375 -0.04 0.25 -18.26
CA VAL A 375 -0.76 -0.05 -17.02
C VAL A 375 -0.91 -1.55 -16.86
N ALA A 376 -0.58 -2.08 -15.68
CA ALA A 376 -0.87 -3.47 -15.31
C ALA A 376 -2.16 -3.52 -14.47
N LEU A 377 -3.11 -4.37 -14.87
CA LEU A 377 -4.32 -4.65 -14.10
C LEU A 377 -4.42 -6.15 -13.85
N LEU A 378 -4.77 -6.55 -12.62
CA LEU A 378 -4.82 -7.96 -12.26
C LEU A 378 -6.03 -8.66 -12.90
N GLN A 379 -7.19 -8.03 -13.03
CA GLN A 379 -8.41 -8.59 -13.64
C GLN A 379 -9.37 -7.44 -14.03
N PRO A 380 -9.22 -6.82 -15.20
CA PRO A 380 -10.10 -5.72 -15.59
C PRO A 380 -11.49 -6.24 -15.99
N SER A 381 -12.55 -5.53 -15.58
CA SER A 381 -13.90 -5.78 -16.09
C SER A 381 -13.96 -5.58 -17.61
N PRO A 382 -14.91 -6.19 -18.33
CA PRO A 382 -15.05 -5.99 -19.77
C PRO A 382 -15.11 -4.51 -20.18
N GLU A 383 -15.88 -3.70 -19.46
CA GLU A 383 -15.96 -2.25 -19.67
C GLU A 383 -14.61 -1.54 -19.48
N THR A 384 -13.81 -1.96 -18.49
CA THR A 384 -12.48 -1.40 -18.26
C THR A 384 -11.50 -1.83 -19.33
N TYR A 385 -11.58 -3.09 -19.79
CA TYR A 385 -10.75 -3.63 -20.87
C TYR A 385 -10.95 -2.88 -22.19
N GLU A 386 -12.19 -2.47 -22.49
CA GLU A 386 -12.53 -1.70 -23.70
C GLU A 386 -11.91 -0.29 -23.75
N LEU A 387 -11.48 0.26 -22.60
CA LEU A 387 -10.81 1.56 -22.55
C LEU A 387 -9.37 1.52 -23.08
N PHE A 388 -8.76 0.35 -23.22
CA PHE A 388 -7.37 0.19 -23.67
C PHE A 388 -7.26 0.15 -25.19
N ASP A 389 -6.19 0.75 -25.71
CA ASP A 389 -5.88 0.75 -27.14
C ASP A 389 -5.10 -0.51 -27.53
N ASP A 390 -4.09 -0.87 -26.72
CA ASP A 390 -3.18 -1.99 -26.94
C ASP A 390 -3.09 -2.91 -25.72
N VAL A 391 -2.73 -4.17 -25.95
CA VAL A 391 -2.50 -5.19 -24.93
C VAL A 391 -1.13 -5.85 -25.14
N ILE A 392 -0.39 -6.02 -24.05
CA ILE A 392 0.81 -6.84 -23.95
C ILE A 392 0.47 -8.06 -23.08
N LEU A 393 0.59 -9.26 -23.62
CA LEU A 393 0.39 -10.50 -22.88
C LEU A 393 1.75 -11.12 -22.56
N ILE A 394 2.06 -11.31 -21.28
CA ILE A 394 3.29 -11.95 -20.80
C ILE A 394 2.98 -13.24 -20.06
N SER A 395 3.61 -14.35 -20.47
CA SER A 395 3.58 -15.63 -19.77
C SER A 395 4.98 -16.25 -19.71
N GLY A 396 5.37 -16.78 -18.56
CA GLY A 396 6.68 -17.43 -18.39
C GLY A 396 7.89 -16.56 -18.78
N GLY A 397 7.81 -15.24 -18.57
CA GLY A 397 8.87 -14.30 -18.99
C GLY A 397 8.92 -13.99 -20.49
N LEU A 398 8.02 -14.54 -21.29
CA LEU A 398 7.94 -14.33 -22.74
C LEU A 398 6.78 -13.39 -23.08
N VAL A 399 7.01 -12.47 -24.04
CA VAL A 399 5.94 -11.66 -24.63
C VAL A 399 5.20 -12.52 -25.64
N CYS A 400 4.02 -13.00 -25.27
CA CYS A 400 3.17 -13.85 -26.11
C CYS A 400 2.34 -13.03 -27.12
N TYR A 401 2.09 -11.75 -26.84
CA TYR A 401 1.40 -10.83 -27.75
C TYR A 401 1.72 -9.38 -27.40
N HIS A 402 1.82 -8.52 -28.41
CA HIS A 402 1.84 -7.06 -28.26
C HIS A 402 1.18 -6.42 -29.48
N GLY A 403 0.05 -5.72 -29.27
CA GLY A 403 -0.70 -5.06 -30.33
C GLY A 403 -2.09 -4.61 -29.91
N PRO A 404 -2.98 -4.27 -30.86
CA PRO A 404 -4.35 -3.84 -30.60
C PRO A 404 -5.14 -4.86 -29.79
N ARG A 405 -6.02 -4.39 -28.89
CA ARG A 405 -6.82 -5.28 -28.02
C ARG A 405 -7.79 -6.22 -28.76
N GLU A 406 -8.14 -5.91 -30.01
CA GLU A 406 -9.16 -6.61 -30.80
C GLU A 406 -8.61 -7.89 -31.43
N SER A 407 -7.35 -7.89 -31.87
CA SER A 407 -6.72 -9.01 -32.59
C SER A 407 -6.06 -10.06 -31.69
N VAL A 408 -6.12 -9.90 -30.37
CA VAL A 408 -5.45 -10.82 -29.43
C VAL A 408 -6.10 -12.21 -29.39
N ALA A 409 -7.44 -12.27 -29.54
CA ALA A 409 -8.18 -13.53 -29.50
C ALA A 409 -7.87 -14.43 -30.70
N ASP A 410 -7.67 -13.84 -31.88
CA ASP A 410 -7.38 -14.53 -33.16
C ASP A 410 -6.18 -15.48 -33.08
N ILE A 411 -5.20 -15.18 -32.21
CA ILE A 411 -4.01 -16.02 -32.02
C ILE A 411 -4.37 -17.32 -31.31
N PHE A 412 -5.26 -17.25 -30.31
CA PHE A 412 -5.67 -18.42 -29.53
C PHE A 412 -6.63 -19.31 -30.32
N GLU A 413 -7.47 -18.73 -31.17
CA GLU A 413 -8.39 -19.48 -32.02
C GLU A 413 -7.66 -20.45 -32.97
N ARG A 414 -6.45 -20.09 -33.43
CA ARG A 414 -5.59 -20.97 -34.25
C ARG A 414 -5.15 -22.24 -33.54
N PHE A 415 -5.14 -22.23 -32.21
CA PHE A 415 -4.81 -23.37 -31.36
C PHE A 415 -6.03 -24.15 -30.88
N GLY A 416 -7.24 -23.82 -31.36
CA GLY A 416 -8.48 -24.44 -30.88
C GLY A 416 -8.93 -23.95 -29.50
N LEU A 417 -8.39 -22.82 -29.04
CA LEU A 417 -8.73 -22.18 -27.77
C LEU A 417 -9.60 -20.95 -28.04
N ALA A 418 -10.81 -20.89 -27.46
CA ALA A 418 -11.70 -19.76 -27.67
C ALA A 418 -12.31 -19.23 -26.36
N CYS A 419 -12.60 -17.94 -26.35
CA CYS A 419 -13.24 -17.28 -25.21
C CYS A 419 -14.75 -17.57 -25.19
N PRO A 420 -15.31 -18.13 -24.09
CA PRO A 420 -16.75 -18.33 -23.96
C PRO A 420 -17.52 -17.00 -23.89
N ALA A 421 -18.73 -16.95 -24.45
CA ALA A 421 -19.54 -15.71 -24.52
C ALA A 421 -19.89 -15.08 -23.16
N ARG A 422 -19.88 -15.86 -22.07
CA ARG A 422 -20.16 -15.38 -20.71
C ARG A 422 -18.91 -14.88 -19.97
N LYS A 423 -17.72 -15.01 -20.56
CA LYS A 423 -16.44 -14.68 -19.92
C LYS A 423 -15.85 -13.43 -20.55
N GLY A 424 -15.22 -12.57 -19.75
CA GLY A 424 -14.46 -11.44 -20.25
C GLY A 424 -13.16 -11.88 -20.93
N VAL A 425 -12.78 -11.18 -22.00
CA VAL A 425 -11.55 -11.48 -22.77
C VAL A 425 -10.31 -11.39 -21.88
N ALA A 426 -10.21 -10.38 -21.01
CA ALA A 426 -9.06 -10.23 -20.12
C ALA A 426 -8.88 -11.39 -19.14
N ASP A 427 -9.97 -11.94 -18.61
CA ASP A 427 -9.94 -13.12 -17.73
C ASP A 427 -9.52 -14.36 -18.52
N PHE A 428 -10.06 -14.52 -19.73
CA PHE A 428 -9.66 -15.57 -20.66
C PHE A 428 -8.16 -15.52 -20.95
N LEU A 429 -7.60 -14.35 -21.28
CA LEU A 429 -6.16 -14.22 -21.61
C LEU A 429 -5.24 -14.58 -20.44
N GLN A 430 -5.65 -14.33 -19.21
CA GLN A 430 -4.86 -14.69 -18.03
C GLN A 430 -4.94 -16.17 -17.70
N GLU A 431 -6.12 -16.78 -17.84
CA GLU A 431 -6.33 -18.20 -17.53
C GLU A 431 -5.88 -19.14 -18.67
N VAL A 432 -6.00 -18.73 -19.94
CA VAL A 432 -5.59 -19.57 -21.07
C VAL A 432 -4.07 -19.80 -21.12
N THR A 433 -3.30 -18.95 -20.44
CA THR A 433 -1.85 -19.08 -20.33
C THR A 433 -1.41 -19.95 -19.15
N THR A 434 -2.32 -20.33 -18.23
CA THR A 434 -2.00 -21.19 -17.08
C THR A 434 -2.27 -22.67 -17.39
N PRO A 435 -1.40 -23.60 -16.96
CA PRO A 435 -1.61 -25.04 -17.16
C PRO A 435 -2.90 -25.58 -16.55
N SER A 436 -3.28 -25.09 -15.38
CA SER A 436 -4.44 -25.57 -14.61
C SER A 436 -5.78 -25.24 -15.28
N ASP A 437 -5.85 -24.11 -15.99
CA ASP A 437 -7.12 -23.57 -16.50
C ASP A 437 -7.29 -23.68 -18.01
N GLN A 438 -6.19 -23.78 -18.78
CA GLN A 438 -6.24 -23.78 -20.25
C GLN A 438 -7.18 -24.85 -20.83
N GLN A 439 -7.28 -26.04 -20.20
CA GLN A 439 -8.19 -27.10 -20.65
C GLN A 439 -9.66 -26.66 -20.71
N LYS A 440 -10.09 -25.70 -19.87
CA LYS A 440 -11.47 -25.20 -19.81
C LYS A 440 -11.88 -24.46 -21.10
N TYR A 441 -10.91 -24.01 -21.88
CA TYR A 441 -11.10 -23.20 -23.08
C TYR A 441 -10.90 -23.96 -24.39
N TRP A 442 -10.67 -25.26 -24.30
CA TRP A 442 -10.49 -26.12 -25.45
C TRP A 442 -11.81 -26.34 -26.18
N VAL A 443 -11.91 -25.86 -27.42
CA VAL A 443 -13.12 -25.97 -28.26
C VAL A 443 -12.97 -27.06 -29.32
N ASP A 444 -11.75 -27.42 -29.71
CA ASP A 444 -11.49 -28.42 -30.74
C ASP A 444 -11.76 -29.85 -30.24
N ASN A 445 -13.00 -30.32 -30.40
CA ASN A 445 -13.38 -31.68 -30.04
C ASN A 445 -12.76 -32.76 -30.95
N THR A 446 -12.04 -32.39 -32.02
CA THR A 446 -11.43 -33.37 -32.94
C THR A 446 -10.10 -33.92 -32.42
N ARG A 447 -9.44 -33.21 -31.49
CA ARG A 447 -8.14 -33.58 -30.91
C ARG A 447 -8.22 -33.67 -29.40
N ALA A 448 -7.41 -34.57 -28.83
CA ALA A 448 -7.22 -34.62 -27.39
C ALA A 448 -6.53 -33.32 -26.93
N TYR A 449 -6.95 -32.81 -25.78
CA TYR A 449 -6.34 -31.62 -25.18
C TYR A 449 -4.84 -31.82 -24.98
N GLU A 450 -4.06 -30.92 -25.56
CA GLU A 450 -2.62 -30.79 -25.37
C GLU A 450 -2.33 -29.39 -24.85
N TYR A 451 -1.51 -29.29 -23.80
CA TYR A 451 -1.16 -28.00 -23.23
C TYR A 451 -0.28 -27.22 -24.20
N VAL A 452 -0.76 -26.04 -24.60
CA VAL A 452 -0.01 -25.13 -25.47
C VAL A 452 0.90 -24.28 -24.59
N THR A 453 2.21 -24.46 -24.74
CA THR A 453 3.24 -23.75 -23.96
C THR A 453 3.36 -22.28 -24.36
N ALA A 454 3.84 -21.44 -23.44
CA ALA A 454 4.07 -20.01 -23.70
C ALA A 454 5.06 -19.76 -24.86
N SER A 455 6.06 -20.63 -25.01
CA SER A 455 7.01 -20.61 -26.13
C SER A 455 6.33 -20.83 -27.47
N THR A 456 5.42 -21.82 -27.56
CA THR A 456 4.64 -22.09 -28.78
C THR A 456 3.73 -20.93 -29.14
N ILE A 457 3.08 -20.31 -28.15
CA ILE A 457 2.22 -19.13 -28.35
C ILE A 457 3.05 -17.95 -28.89
N ARG A 458 4.22 -17.69 -28.28
CA ARG A 458 5.16 -16.65 -28.74
C ARG A 458 5.59 -16.89 -30.18
N ASP A 459 5.96 -18.11 -30.54
CA ASP A 459 6.45 -18.42 -31.88
C ASP A 459 5.34 -18.26 -32.95
N ALA A 460 4.07 -18.46 -32.58
CA ALA A 460 2.94 -18.13 -33.42
C ALA A 460 2.70 -16.62 -33.53
N TYR A 461 2.86 -15.87 -32.43
CA TYR A 461 2.79 -14.41 -32.46
C TYR A 461 3.86 -13.79 -33.35
N LEU A 462 5.11 -14.26 -33.29
CA LEU A 462 6.20 -13.75 -34.14
C LEU A 462 5.92 -13.91 -35.65
N LYS A 463 5.05 -14.87 -36.03
CA LYS A 463 4.60 -15.08 -37.42
C LYS A 463 3.34 -14.26 -37.77
N HIS A 464 2.72 -13.60 -36.81
CA HIS A 464 1.52 -12.81 -37.00
C HIS A 464 1.86 -11.48 -37.73
N PRO A 465 1.00 -10.97 -38.65
CA PRO A 465 1.27 -9.72 -39.37
C PRO A 465 1.64 -8.54 -38.47
N ILE A 466 0.96 -8.41 -37.32
CA ILE A 466 1.22 -7.35 -36.33
C ILE A 466 2.67 -7.40 -35.79
N ALA A 467 3.19 -8.59 -35.51
CA ALA A 467 4.55 -8.76 -35.01
C ALA A 467 5.58 -8.47 -36.11
N LEU A 468 5.33 -8.95 -37.33
CA LEU A 468 6.19 -8.71 -38.50
C LEU A 468 6.28 -7.21 -38.83
N ASP A 469 5.16 -6.50 -38.80
CA ASP A 469 5.12 -5.04 -39.01
C ASP A 469 5.88 -4.29 -37.91
N MET A 470 5.73 -4.72 -36.66
CA MET A 470 6.45 -4.15 -35.52
C MET A 470 7.96 -4.38 -35.63
N GLU A 471 8.38 -5.58 -36.05
CA GLU A 471 9.78 -5.93 -36.26
C GLU A 471 10.39 -5.12 -37.41
N ASN A 472 9.67 -4.96 -38.52
CA ASN A 472 10.09 -4.09 -39.63
C ASN A 472 10.27 -2.63 -39.19
N GLU A 473 9.39 -2.13 -38.31
CA GLU A 473 9.49 -0.76 -37.75
C GLU A 473 10.66 -0.62 -36.74
N LEU A 474 10.93 -1.66 -35.96
CA LEU A 474 12.07 -1.72 -35.04
C LEU A 474 13.41 -1.76 -35.79
N ALA A 475 13.48 -2.51 -36.89
CA ALA A 475 14.66 -2.58 -37.75
C ALA A 475 14.96 -1.24 -38.45
N ALA A 476 13.95 -0.42 -38.70
CA ALA A 476 14.12 0.91 -39.27
C ALA A 476 14.65 1.92 -38.23
N PRO A 477 15.60 2.81 -38.61
CA PRO A 477 16.10 3.84 -37.70
C PRO A 477 14.98 4.74 -37.21
N TYR A 478 15.04 5.16 -35.94
CA TYR A 478 14.01 6.01 -35.35
C TYR A 478 13.90 7.34 -36.11
N ARG A 479 12.68 7.64 -36.58
CA ARG A 479 12.35 8.93 -37.17
C ARG A 479 11.65 9.77 -36.10
N PRO A 480 12.19 10.94 -35.73
CA PRO A 480 11.56 11.81 -34.74
C PRO A 480 10.20 12.28 -35.26
N GLU A 481 9.15 12.03 -34.47
CA GLU A 481 7.82 12.55 -34.74
C GLU A 481 7.76 14.07 -34.53
N PRO A 482 6.81 14.80 -35.17
CA PRO A 482 6.55 16.19 -34.86
C PRO A 482 6.20 16.34 -33.38
N GLY A 483 7.02 17.06 -32.61
CA GLY A 483 6.87 17.19 -31.16
C GLY A 483 7.68 16.21 -30.32
N ALA A 484 8.61 15.43 -30.91
CA ALA A 484 9.54 14.61 -30.13
C ALA A 484 10.30 15.47 -29.10
N LEU A 485 10.15 15.16 -27.81
CA LEU A 485 10.79 15.92 -26.74
C LEU A 485 12.30 15.71 -26.77
N ASP A 486 13.07 16.79 -26.60
CA ASP A 486 14.48 16.65 -26.26
C ASP A 486 14.63 16.17 -24.82
N LEU A 487 15.14 14.95 -24.67
CA LEU A 487 15.13 14.25 -23.39
C LEU A 487 16.01 14.99 -22.36
N PRO A 488 15.50 15.24 -21.14
CA PRO A 488 16.22 15.96 -20.11
C PRO A 488 17.47 15.19 -19.64
N THR A 489 18.60 15.89 -19.64
CA THR A 489 19.88 15.42 -19.08
C THR A 489 20.07 15.81 -17.61
N TYR A 490 19.25 16.76 -17.11
CA TYR A 490 19.36 17.28 -15.76
C TYR A 490 18.55 16.46 -14.75
N LYS A 491 19.13 16.23 -13.57
CA LYS A 491 18.59 15.32 -12.55
C LYS A 491 17.31 15.82 -11.86
N TYR A 492 17.23 17.11 -11.54
CA TYR A 492 16.09 17.71 -10.81
C TYR A 492 15.43 18.83 -11.62
N ALA A 493 14.09 18.89 -11.63
CA ALA A 493 13.35 19.88 -12.40
C ALA A 493 13.51 21.33 -11.89
N VAL A 494 13.72 21.48 -10.58
CA VAL A 494 13.77 22.76 -9.88
C VAL A 494 15.14 22.95 -9.22
N SER A 495 15.54 24.21 -9.03
CA SER A 495 16.75 24.56 -8.28
C SER A 495 16.75 23.96 -6.86
N TYR A 496 17.93 23.50 -6.42
CA TYR A 496 18.15 22.96 -5.08
C TYR A 496 17.67 23.86 -3.94
N LYS A 497 17.72 25.18 -4.08
CA LYS A 497 17.24 26.13 -3.07
C LYS A 497 15.73 25.98 -2.82
N THR A 498 14.96 25.85 -3.90
CA THR A 498 13.50 25.68 -3.82
C THR A 498 13.16 24.31 -3.23
N LEU A 499 13.85 23.26 -3.67
CA LEU A 499 13.66 21.90 -3.15
C LEU A 499 13.94 21.81 -1.64
N PHE A 500 15.02 22.45 -1.18
CA PHE A 500 15.35 22.54 0.24
C PHE A 500 14.27 23.28 1.02
N LEU A 501 13.83 24.45 0.52
CA LEU A 501 12.81 25.25 1.21
C LEU A 501 11.44 24.54 1.26
N SER A 502 11.06 23.82 0.19
CA SER A 502 9.83 23.01 0.17
C SER A 502 9.91 21.86 1.17
N ASN A 503 11.06 21.17 1.26
CA ASN A 503 11.27 20.13 2.27
C ASN A 503 11.29 20.69 3.70
N LEU A 504 11.87 21.87 3.90
CA LEU A 504 11.89 22.57 5.18
C LEU A 504 10.46 22.87 5.64
N LYS A 505 9.63 23.44 4.75
CA LYS A 505 8.21 23.72 5.03
C LYS A 505 7.42 22.46 5.36
N ARG A 506 7.61 21.39 4.57
CA ARG A 506 6.96 20.10 4.83
C ARG A 506 7.36 19.52 6.19
N THR A 507 8.66 19.54 6.50
CA THR A 507 9.16 19.00 7.77
C THR A 507 8.60 19.78 8.96
N LEU A 508 8.54 21.12 8.87
CA LEU A 508 7.90 21.95 9.89
C LEU A 508 6.42 21.56 10.08
N LEU A 509 5.69 21.38 8.99
CA LEU A 509 4.28 20.99 9.03
C LEU A 509 4.09 19.62 9.70
N LEU A 510 4.91 18.62 9.35
CA LEU A 510 4.88 17.30 9.99
C LEU A 510 5.14 17.40 11.51
N GLN A 511 6.14 18.20 11.93
CA GLN A 511 6.48 18.37 13.34
C GLN A 511 5.36 19.08 14.14
N THR A 512 4.68 20.03 13.53
CA THR A 512 3.57 20.76 14.20
C THR A 512 2.28 19.93 14.34
N ARG A 513 2.12 18.87 13.56
CA ARG A 513 0.97 17.96 13.63
C ARG A 513 1.14 16.82 14.62
N ASP A 514 2.38 16.42 14.90
CA ASP A 514 2.70 15.38 15.88
C ASP A 514 2.73 15.93 17.33
N LYS A 515 1.63 16.57 17.74
CA LYS A 515 1.53 17.24 19.04
C LYS A 515 1.55 16.26 20.20
N LEU A 516 0.92 15.10 20.03
CA LEU A 516 0.80 14.09 21.10
C LEU A 516 2.18 13.59 21.52
N PHE A 517 3.04 13.26 20.55
CA PHE A 517 4.41 12.83 20.82
C PHE A 517 5.19 13.90 21.59
N VAL A 518 5.08 15.16 21.18
CA VAL A 518 5.73 16.29 21.86
C VAL A 518 5.24 16.46 23.29
N TYR A 519 3.92 16.44 23.54
CA TYR A 519 3.36 16.59 24.88
C TYR A 519 3.78 15.45 25.82
N VAL A 520 3.72 14.20 25.35
CA VAL A 520 4.13 13.03 26.14
C VAL A 520 5.62 13.11 26.48
N ARG A 521 6.47 13.53 25.54
CA ARG A 521 7.90 13.70 25.77
C ARG A 521 8.22 14.80 26.78
N VAL A 522 7.57 15.97 26.67
CA VAL A 522 7.73 17.06 27.65
C VAL A 522 7.23 16.65 29.04
N PHE A 523 6.14 15.89 29.11
CA PHE A 523 5.67 15.33 30.38
C PHE A 523 6.68 14.33 30.97
N GLN A 524 7.19 13.40 30.15
CA GLN A 524 8.16 12.39 30.56
C GLN A 524 9.46 13.00 31.08
N ILE A 525 9.98 14.04 30.42
CA ILE A 525 11.22 14.70 30.84
C ILE A 525 11.03 15.47 32.14
N CYS A 526 9.90 16.18 32.30
CA CYS A 526 9.56 16.83 33.56
C CYS A 526 9.45 15.81 34.70
N LEU A 527 8.70 14.71 34.49
CA LEU A 527 8.55 13.64 35.48
C LEU A 527 9.91 13.05 35.89
N MET A 528 10.75 12.70 34.92
CA MET A 528 12.05 12.09 35.19
C MET A 528 13.04 13.06 35.84
N SER A 529 13.01 14.33 35.47
CA SER A 529 13.82 15.36 36.12
C SER A 529 13.41 15.57 37.57
N VAL A 530 12.12 15.50 37.91
CA VAL A 530 11.62 15.54 39.29
C VAL A 530 12.07 14.30 40.07
N VAL A 531 11.99 13.10 39.47
CA VAL A 531 12.48 11.88 40.13
C VAL A 531 13.97 11.99 40.47
N VAL A 532 14.81 12.41 39.51
CA VAL A 532 16.24 12.62 39.75
C VAL A 532 16.49 13.71 40.79
N ALA A 533 15.76 14.82 40.72
CA ALA A 533 15.82 15.90 41.71
C ALA A 533 15.52 15.42 43.14
N THR A 534 14.51 14.56 43.31
CA THR A 534 14.16 14.01 44.63
C THR A 534 15.13 12.94 45.12
N LEU A 535 15.69 12.14 44.22
CA LEU A 535 16.61 11.05 44.58
C LEU A 535 17.96 11.58 45.07
N PHE A 536 18.43 12.70 44.52
CA PHE A 536 19.71 13.33 44.85
C PHE A 536 19.54 14.67 45.59
N LEU A 537 18.47 14.80 46.39
CA LEU A 537 18.12 16.07 47.03
C LEU A 537 19.22 16.58 47.98
N SER A 538 19.85 17.70 47.61
CA SER A 538 20.80 18.50 48.41
C SER A 538 21.66 17.73 49.43
N THR A 539 22.46 16.79 48.94
CA THR A 539 23.39 16.04 49.79
C THR A 539 24.54 16.91 50.33
N PRO A 540 25.04 16.66 51.55
CA PRO A 540 26.15 17.44 52.12
C PRO A 540 27.43 17.27 51.29
N LYS A 541 28.24 18.33 51.15
CA LYS A 541 29.49 18.32 50.36
C LYS A 541 30.72 18.23 51.28
N THR A 542 30.86 17.16 52.06
CA THR A 542 31.94 17.05 53.05
C THR A 542 32.94 15.94 52.77
N THR A 543 32.54 14.89 52.04
CA THR A 543 33.37 13.70 51.81
C THR A 543 33.54 13.39 50.33
N VAL A 544 34.62 12.70 49.94
CA VAL A 544 34.81 12.17 48.58
C VAL A 544 33.65 11.25 48.15
N SER A 545 33.06 10.52 49.11
CA SER A 545 31.85 9.72 48.88
C SER A 545 30.66 10.56 48.43
N ASP A 546 30.49 11.76 48.98
CA ASP A 546 29.42 12.68 48.58
C ASP A 546 29.68 13.22 47.17
N GLY A 547 30.95 13.51 46.85
CA GLY A 547 31.38 13.82 45.48
C GLY A 547 31.00 12.73 44.48
N ASN A 548 31.10 11.45 44.86
CA ASN A 548 30.66 10.35 44.01
C ASN A 548 29.14 10.34 43.75
N ILE A 549 28.33 10.78 44.72
CA ILE A 549 26.86 10.94 44.57
C ILE A 549 26.55 12.04 43.55
N TYR A 550 27.21 13.20 43.65
CA TYR A 550 27.06 14.30 42.67
C TYR A 550 27.54 13.92 41.26
N SER A 551 28.65 13.19 41.15
CA SER A 551 29.12 12.64 39.88
C SER A 551 28.10 11.64 39.30
N GLY A 552 27.49 10.82 40.16
CA GLY A 552 26.38 9.94 39.79
C GLY A 552 25.17 10.70 39.27
N ALA A 553 24.74 11.76 39.94
CA ALA A 553 23.62 12.59 39.49
C ALA A 553 23.87 13.25 38.12
N ALA A 554 25.09 13.75 37.88
CA ALA A 554 25.50 14.30 36.59
C ALA A 554 25.54 13.21 35.50
N PHE A 555 26.06 12.02 35.83
CA PHE A 555 26.09 10.88 34.92
C PHE A 555 24.67 10.39 34.55
N PHE A 556 23.77 10.23 35.53
CA PHE A 556 22.37 9.87 35.27
C PHE A 556 21.65 10.89 34.40
N SER A 557 21.91 12.18 34.63
CA SER A 557 21.38 13.27 33.80
C SER A 557 21.81 13.12 32.35
N LEU A 558 23.11 12.89 32.12
CA LEU A 558 23.62 12.60 30.78
C LEU A 558 22.91 11.36 30.22
N VAL A 559 23.00 10.20 30.88
CA VAL A 559 22.44 8.93 30.39
C VAL A 559 20.98 9.05 29.96
N TYR A 560 20.17 9.81 30.70
CA TYR A 560 18.79 10.09 30.31
C TYR A 560 18.68 10.79 28.95
N MET A 561 19.49 11.82 28.71
CA MET A 561 19.55 12.51 27.41
C MET A 561 20.02 11.58 26.27
N LEU A 562 20.91 10.62 26.57
CA LEU A 562 21.34 9.62 25.59
C LEU A 562 20.21 8.67 25.20
N ILE A 563 19.52 8.09 26.18
CA ILE A 563 18.40 7.17 25.95
C ILE A 563 17.28 7.86 25.17
N GLY A 564 17.03 9.16 25.44
CA GLY A 564 16.04 9.96 24.72
C GLY A 564 16.23 10.01 23.20
N GLY A 565 17.43 9.73 22.69
CA GLY A 565 17.71 9.66 21.25
C GLY A 565 17.18 8.39 20.57
N LEU A 566 16.97 7.28 21.30
CA LEU A 566 16.46 6.02 20.72
C LEU A 566 15.09 6.17 20.06
N ALA A 567 14.21 6.99 20.64
CA ALA A 567 12.89 7.27 20.09
C ALA A 567 12.95 7.88 18.67
N GLU A 568 14.03 8.60 18.35
CA GLU A 568 14.22 9.21 17.02
C GLU A 568 14.55 8.18 15.93
N SER A 569 15.19 7.06 16.31
CA SER A 569 15.48 5.96 15.38
C SER A 569 14.20 5.36 14.82
N HIS A 570 13.21 5.13 15.71
CA HIS A 570 11.92 4.59 15.32
C HIS A 570 11.15 5.53 14.41
N LEU A 571 11.06 6.82 14.79
CA LEU A 571 10.37 7.84 14.01
C LEU A 571 10.99 8.00 12.61
N LEU A 572 12.32 8.00 12.50
CA LEU A 572 12.99 8.11 11.21
C LEU A 572 12.72 6.88 10.34
N THR A 573 12.78 5.68 10.92
CA THR A 573 12.58 4.43 10.19
C THR A 573 11.18 4.34 9.57
N MET A 574 10.15 4.82 10.28
CA MET A 574 8.78 4.92 9.74
C MET A 574 8.66 5.87 8.53
N ARG A 575 9.52 6.88 8.43
CA ARG A 575 9.51 7.88 7.34
C ARG A 575 10.36 7.48 6.13
N LEU A 576 11.32 6.56 6.30
CA LEU A 576 12.24 6.15 5.24
C LEU A 576 11.56 5.55 3.99
N PRO A 577 10.51 4.71 4.08
CA PRO A 577 9.86 4.15 2.89
C PRO A 577 9.31 5.22 1.93
N VAL A 578 8.67 6.25 2.48
CA VAL A 578 8.13 7.38 1.70
C VAL A 578 9.28 8.22 1.10
N PHE A 579 10.36 8.41 1.85
CA PHE A 579 11.56 9.08 1.35
C PHE A 579 12.18 8.34 0.16
N TYR A 580 12.38 7.03 0.25
CA TYR A 580 12.97 6.24 -0.84
C TYR A 580 12.08 6.25 -2.09
N LYS A 581 10.76 6.11 -1.93
CA LYS A 581 9.78 6.27 -3.01
C LYS A 581 9.95 7.60 -3.74
N GLN A 582 10.00 8.72 -3.01
CA GLN A 582 10.13 10.06 -3.60
C GLN A 582 11.52 10.33 -4.20
N ARG A 583 12.57 9.74 -3.61
CA ARG A 583 13.94 9.82 -4.15
C ARG A 583 14.05 9.11 -5.49
N GLU A 584 13.42 7.94 -5.63
CA GLU A 584 13.36 7.20 -6.90
C GLU A 584 12.62 7.97 -8.01
N MET A 585 11.64 8.80 -7.64
CA MET A 585 10.93 9.70 -8.57
C MET A 585 11.68 11.02 -8.83
N MET A 586 12.92 11.16 -8.35
CA MET A 586 13.74 12.37 -8.48
C MET A 586 13.08 13.65 -7.93
N PHE A 587 12.31 13.55 -6.84
CA PHE A 587 11.67 14.73 -6.23
C PHE A 587 12.71 15.67 -5.59
N TYR A 588 13.66 15.12 -4.82
CA TYR A 588 14.71 15.88 -4.14
C TYR A 588 15.90 14.98 -3.76
N PRO A 589 17.10 15.55 -3.55
CA PRO A 589 18.28 14.79 -3.09
C PRO A 589 18.20 14.43 -1.59
N GLY A 590 18.97 13.42 -1.16
CA GLY A 590 18.93 12.92 0.22
C GLY A 590 19.21 13.97 1.30
N TRP A 591 20.15 14.88 1.05
CA TRP A 591 20.47 15.96 1.99
C TRP A 591 19.30 16.94 2.23
N CYS A 592 18.42 17.15 1.23
CA CYS A 592 17.22 17.98 1.39
C CYS A 592 16.21 17.37 2.38
N PHE A 593 16.31 16.08 2.67
CA PHE A 593 15.52 15.39 3.69
C PHE A 593 16.25 15.34 5.02
N ALA A 594 17.52 14.92 5.01
CA ALA A 594 18.29 14.70 6.23
C ALA A 594 18.56 15.99 7.03
N VAL A 595 18.93 17.09 6.36
CA VAL A 595 19.30 18.34 7.03
C VAL A 595 18.09 18.99 7.72
N PRO A 596 16.93 19.18 7.07
CA PRO A 596 15.73 19.67 7.76
C PRO A 596 15.29 18.79 8.93
N ALA A 597 15.38 17.47 8.80
CA ALA A 597 15.01 16.54 9.85
C ALA A 597 15.83 16.73 11.14
N PHE A 598 17.13 17.05 11.00
CA PHE A 598 17.99 17.38 12.15
C PHE A 598 17.78 18.81 12.66
N ILE A 599 17.70 19.82 11.77
CA ILE A 599 17.53 21.23 12.16
C ILE A 599 16.28 21.43 13.01
N PHE A 600 15.15 20.83 12.61
CA PHE A 600 13.91 20.96 13.36
C PHE A 600 13.91 20.19 14.69
N ARG A 601 14.92 19.35 14.95
CA ARG A 601 15.11 18.72 16.25
C ARG A 601 15.74 19.67 17.27
N LEU A 602 16.63 20.57 16.84
CA LEU A 602 17.38 21.44 17.75
C LEU A 602 16.52 22.25 18.73
N PRO A 603 15.36 22.84 18.33
CA PRO A 603 14.46 23.50 19.27
C PRO A 603 13.92 22.56 20.36
N PHE A 604 13.66 21.29 20.04
CA PHE A 604 13.21 20.32 21.03
C PHE A 604 14.35 19.92 21.97
N CYS A 605 15.57 19.72 21.45
CA CYS A 605 16.74 19.50 22.29
C CYS A 605 17.01 20.68 23.24
N PHE A 606 16.76 21.90 22.77
CA PHE A 606 16.86 23.11 23.59
C PHE A 606 15.84 23.10 24.74
N VAL A 607 14.58 22.78 24.44
CA VAL A 607 13.52 22.66 25.46
C VAL A 607 13.83 21.53 26.44
N ASP A 608 14.22 20.36 25.94
CA ASP A 608 14.56 19.18 26.75
C ASP A 608 15.69 19.50 27.75
N ALA A 609 16.79 20.09 27.26
CA ALA A 609 17.92 20.49 28.10
C ALA A 609 17.57 21.61 29.10
N THR A 610 16.73 22.56 28.69
CA THR A 610 16.30 23.67 29.55
C THR A 610 15.41 23.17 30.69
N LEU A 611 14.39 22.37 30.38
CA LEU A 611 13.48 21.82 31.40
C LEU A 611 14.24 20.95 32.39
N TRP A 612 15.10 20.05 31.91
CA TRP A 612 15.91 19.21 32.78
C TRP A 612 16.83 20.03 33.68
N SER A 613 17.58 20.98 33.10
CA SER A 613 18.53 21.79 33.86
C SER A 613 17.83 22.67 34.90
N CYS A 614 16.72 23.31 34.56
CA CYS A 614 15.98 24.15 35.51
C CYS A 614 15.37 23.37 36.69
N ILE A 615 14.98 22.10 36.50
CA ILE A 615 14.38 21.29 37.56
C ILE A 615 15.45 20.56 38.37
N ALA A 616 16.33 19.81 37.70
CA ALA A 616 17.29 18.94 38.38
C ALA A 616 18.48 19.71 38.95
N TYR A 617 18.98 20.76 38.29
CA TYR A 617 20.23 21.40 38.70
C TYR A 617 20.15 22.01 40.10
N PHE A 618 19.12 22.81 40.34
CA PHE A 618 18.94 23.52 41.60
C PHE A 618 18.49 22.59 42.74
N ALA A 619 17.69 21.56 42.44
CA ALA A 619 17.21 20.62 43.46
C ALA A 619 18.29 19.66 43.97
N VAL A 620 19.22 19.25 43.10
CA VAL A 620 20.38 18.42 43.51
C VAL A 620 21.42 19.23 44.30
N GLY A 621 21.45 20.55 44.12
CA GLY A 621 22.39 21.44 44.80
C GLY A 621 23.77 21.53 44.14
N PHE A 622 23.81 21.47 42.81
CA PHE A 622 25.03 21.77 42.03
C PHE A 622 25.49 23.22 42.25
N ASP A 623 26.75 23.55 41.91
CA ASP A 623 27.36 24.84 42.22
C ASP A 623 26.66 26.02 41.52
N VAL A 624 25.93 26.87 42.26
CA VAL A 624 25.10 27.95 41.69
C VAL A 624 25.97 29.14 41.26
N SER A 625 26.46 29.12 40.01
CA SER A 625 27.26 30.18 39.39
C SER A 625 27.07 30.19 37.86
N SER A 626 27.96 30.84 37.11
CA SER A 626 28.01 30.78 35.64
C SER A 626 28.16 29.36 35.08
N ARG A 627 28.58 28.41 35.92
CA ARG A 627 28.66 26.96 35.66
C ARG A 627 27.32 26.34 35.27
N PHE A 628 26.19 26.94 35.66
CA PHE A 628 24.86 26.51 35.20
C PHE A 628 24.74 26.55 33.67
N PHE A 629 25.22 27.62 33.03
CA PHE A 629 25.13 27.76 31.57
C PHE A 629 26.01 26.74 30.84
N VAL A 630 27.14 26.37 31.43
CA VAL A 630 28.02 25.31 30.92
C VAL A 630 27.37 23.94 31.08
N PHE A 631 26.76 23.67 32.24
CA PHE A 631 25.98 22.45 32.46
C PHE A 631 24.83 22.34 31.44
N TRP A 632 24.05 23.39 31.28
CA TRP A 632 22.97 23.45 30.30
C TRP A 632 23.47 23.24 28.87
N LEU A 633 24.58 23.86 28.49
CA LEU A 633 25.19 23.69 27.17
C LEU A 633 25.63 22.24 26.93
N LEU A 634 26.23 21.60 27.93
CA LEU A 634 26.63 20.19 27.86
C LEU A 634 25.42 19.27 27.74
N MET A 635 24.34 19.54 28.48
CA MET A 635 23.08 18.79 28.37
C MET A 635 22.43 18.95 26.98
N PHE A 636 22.40 20.17 26.45
CA PHE A 636 21.91 20.46 25.10
C PHE A 636 22.73 19.73 24.03
N LEU A 637 24.06 19.82 24.12
CA LEU A 637 24.96 19.18 23.17
C LEU A 637 24.86 17.65 23.22
N THR A 638 24.68 17.10 24.42
CA THR A 638 24.46 15.68 24.63
C THR A 638 23.17 15.20 23.96
N CYS A 639 22.08 15.94 24.13
CA CYS A 639 20.79 15.64 23.49
C CYS A 639 20.86 15.75 21.96
N ALA A 640 21.52 16.79 21.44
CA ALA A 640 21.74 16.97 20.00
C ALA A 640 22.62 15.85 19.40
N TRP A 641 23.70 15.49 20.10
CA TRP A 641 24.59 14.40 19.71
C TRP A 641 23.83 13.06 19.68
N ALA A 642 23.14 12.71 20.77
CA ALA A 642 22.36 11.48 20.85
C ALA A 642 21.32 11.39 19.71
N THR A 643 20.60 12.47 19.45
CA THR A 643 19.64 12.49 18.33
C THR A 643 20.31 12.26 16.98
N SER A 644 21.42 12.95 16.70
CA SER A 644 22.15 12.78 15.43
C SER A 644 22.68 11.36 15.25
N LEU A 645 23.16 10.74 16.33
CA LEU A 645 23.68 9.38 16.35
C LEU A 645 22.59 8.37 15.99
N PHE A 646 21.44 8.41 16.66
CA PHE A 646 20.37 7.46 16.41
C PHE A 646 19.68 7.68 15.07
N GLN A 647 19.64 8.92 14.56
CA GLN A 647 19.23 9.20 13.18
C GLN A 647 20.23 8.60 12.16
N ALA A 648 21.53 8.70 12.42
CA ALA A 648 22.55 8.08 11.58
C ALA A 648 22.42 6.55 11.57
N ILE A 649 22.27 5.92 12.76
CA ILE A 649 22.07 4.47 12.89
C ILE A 649 20.81 4.02 12.15
N ALA A 650 19.68 4.70 12.34
CA ALA A 650 18.43 4.40 11.65
C ALA A 650 18.55 4.54 10.13
N SER A 651 19.26 5.56 9.64
CA SER A 651 19.46 5.76 8.20
C SER A 651 20.31 4.68 7.53
N VAL A 652 21.28 4.11 8.26
CA VAL A 652 22.13 3.00 7.78
C VAL A 652 21.38 1.68 7.85
N CYS A 653 20.70 1.42 8.98
CA CYS A 653 20.00 0.17 9.25
C CYS A 653 18.69 0.06 8.47
N ARG A 654 17.98 1.15 8.20
CA ARG A 654 16.73 1.23 7.39
C ARG A 654 15.52 0.42 7.89
N THR A 655 15.71 -0.49 8.85
CA THR A 655 14.68 -1.35 9.47
C THR A 655 14.72 -1.19 10.98
N ASP A 656 13.57 -1.16 11.64
CA ASP A 656 13.45 -0.77 13.05
C ASP A 656 14.11 -1.80 13.98
N THR A 657 13.95 -3.08 13.66
CA THR A 657 14.52 -4.21 14.41
C THR A 657 16.05 -4.15 14.46
N ILE A 658 16.70 -4.00 13.29
CA ILE A 658 18.16 -3.91 13.19
C ILE A 658 18.66 -2.59 13.83
N ALA A 659 17.97 -1.47 13.58
CA ALA A 659 18.35 -0.17 14.13
C ALA A 659 18.31 -0.17 15.66
N SER A 660 17.28 -0.79 16.26
CA SER A 660 17.14 -0.95 17.70
C SER A 660 18.25 -1.82 18.29
N ALA A 661 18.52 -3.00 17.69
CA ALA A 661 19.58 -3.89 18.16
C ALA A 661 20.97 -3.24 18.12
N VAL A 662 21.31 -2.59 17.00
CA VAL A 662 22.57 -1.84 16.83
C VAL A 662 22.62 -0.64 17.77
N GLY A 663 21.50 0.08 17.93
CA GLY A 663 21.38 1.21 18.84
C GLY A 663 21.62 0.83 20.31
N SER A 664 21.02 -0.27 20.78
CA SER A 664 21.24 -0.79 22.13
C SER A 664 22.67 -1.25 22.37
N PHE A 665 23.31 -1.87 21.37
CA PHE A 665 24.73 -2.23 21.44
C PHE A 665 25.63 -1.01 21.61
N PHE A 666 25.46 0.02 20.77
CA PHE A 666 26.24 1.26 20.90
C PHE A 666 25.98 1.99 22.21
N LEU A 667 24.73 1.99 22.69
CA LEU A 667 24.38 2.56 23.99
C LEU A 667 25.14 1.87 25.13
N LEU A 668 25.21 0.53 25.13
CA LEU A 668 26.00 -0.22 26.10
C LEU A 668 27.49 0.16 26.03
N VAL A 669 28.06 0.18 24.83
CA VAL A 669 29.48 0.52 24.62
C VAL A 669 29.77 1.94 25.12
N PHE A 670 28.93 2.92 24.81
CA PHE A 670 29.16 4.31 25.22
C PHE A 670 29.02 4.52 26.72
N ILE A 671 28.10 3.82 27.38
CA ILE A 671 27.94 3.87 28.84
C ILE A 671 29.13 3.23 29.55
N VAL A 672 29.54 2.03 29.11
CA VAL A 672 30.63 1.27 29.74
C VAL A 672 31.98 1.97 29.55
N THR A 673 32.24 2.51 28.36
CA THR A 673 33.49 3.23 28.04
C THR A 673 33.39 4.73 28.33
N GLY A 674 32.36 5.21 29.02
CA GLY A 674 32.11 6.62 29.27
C GLY A 674 32.95 7.26 30.37
N GLY A 675 33.83 6.50 31.05
CA GLY A 675 34.69 6.98 32.14
C GLY A 675 34.03 6.97 33.53
N PHE A 676 32.71 6.80 33.61
CA PHE A 676 31.99 6.69 34.89
C PHE A 676 31.74 5.24 35.33
N VAL A 677 31.34 4.32 34.45
CA VAL A 677 31.15 2.91 34.87
C VAL A 677 32.50 2.21 35.04
N MET A 678 33.39 2.42 34.08
CA MET A 678 34.79 1.99 34.18
C MET A 678 35.70 3.21 34.10
N VAL A 679 36.68 3.24 34.99
CA VAL A 679 37.75 4.24 35.02
C VAL A 679 38.73 3.96 33.88
N LYS A 680 39.32 5.02 33.30
CA LYS A 680 40.23 4.92 32.14
C LYS A 680 41.38 3.94 32.35
N SER A 681 42.03 3.94 33.52
CA SER A 681 43.13 3.01 33.84
C SER A 681 42.72 1.54 33.93
N ALA A 682 41.45 1.25 34.22
CA ALA A 682 40.92 -0.10 34.29
C ALA A 682 40.60 -0.69 32.90
N ILE A 683 40.57 0.13 31.85
CA ILE A 683 40.28 -0.33 30.48
C ILE A 683 41.55 -0.99 29.91
N PRO A 684 41.47 -2.26 29.45
CA PRO A 684 42.62 -2.94 28.84
C PRO A 684 43.24 -2.15 27.68
N PRO A 685 44.58 -2.17 27.49
CA PRO A 685 45.25 -1.38 26.46
C PRO A 685 44.77 -1.64 25.03
N TRP A 686 44.30 -2.85 24.72
CA TRP A 686 43.76 -3.21 23.41
C TRP A 686 42.36 -2.63 23.15
N TRP A 687 41.63 -2.22 24.20
CA TRP A 687 40.26 -1.69 24.10
C TRP A 687 40.17 -0.19 24.41
N ILE A 688 41.26 0.44 24.89
CA ILE A 688 41.30 1.87 25.22
C ILE A 688 40.95 2.79 24.04
N GLY A 689 41.13 2.33 22.80
CA GLY A 689 40.70 3.06 21.61
C GLY A 689 39.20 3.39 21.62
N ALA A 690 38.36 2.53 22.20
CA ALA A 690 36.92 2.77 22.31
C ALA A 690 36.60 3.97 23.23
N TYR A 691 37.38 4.17 24.30
CA TYR A 691 37.26 5.34 25.17
C TYR A 691 37.56 6.65 24.42
N TRP A 692 38.65 6.69 23.66
CA TRP A 692 39.05 7.88 22.90
C TRP A 692 38.16 8.16 21.69
N ALA A 693 37.59 7.12 21.08
CA ALA A 693 36.65 7.27 19.98
C ALA A 693 35.26 7.75 20.46
N ASN A 694 34.96 7.61 21.75
CA ASN A 694 33.65 7.87 22.32
C ASN A 694 33.45 9.36 22.71
N PRO A 695 32.64 10.14 21.96
CA PRO A 695 32.37 11.55 22.27
C PRO A 695 31.68 11.72 23.63
N TRP A 696 30.92 10.71 24.07
CA TRP A 696 30.26 10.68 25.37
C TRP A 696 31.22 10.72 26.54
N ALA A 697 32.38 10.07 26.43
CA ALA A 697 33.40 10.06 27.49
C ALA A 697 33.89 11.50 27.76
N TYR A 698 34.10 12.29 26.70
CA TYR A 698 34.46 13.69 26.83
C TYR A 698 33.34 14.55 27.43
N LEU A 699 32.07 14.31 27.06
CA LEU A 699 30.92 15.01 27.66
C LEU A 699 30.77 14.69 29.16
N THR A 700 30.95 13.43 29.54
CA THR A 700 30.92 12.94 30.94
C THR A 700 32.07 13.53 31.76
N MET A 701 33.25 13.62 31.16
CA MET A 701 34.39 14.26 31.77
C MET A 701 34.17 15.78 31.94
N SER A 702 33.66 16.47 30.90
CA SER A 702 33.38 17.90 30.93
C SER A 702 32.34 18.29 31.98
N ILE A 703 31.26 17.52 32.13
CA ILE A 703 30.21 17.82 33.11
C ILE A 703 30.75 17.64 34.54
N SER A 704 31.59 16.64 34.76
CA SER A 704 32.23 16.37 36.05
C SER A 704 33.24 17.46 36.42
N ILE A 705 34.10 17.87 35.47
CA ILE A 705 35.05 18.97 35.69
C ILE A 705 34.32 20.29 35.97
N ASN A 706 33.22 20.56 35.27
CA ASN A 706 32.43 21.78 35.49
C ASN A 706 31.90 21.88 36.92
N GLU A 707 31.44 20.78 37.52
CA GLU A 707 30.96 20.78 38.91
C GLU A 707 32.10 20.78 39.94
N PHE A 708 33.08 19.87 39.81
CA PHE A 708 34.10 19.67 40.86
C PHE A 708 35.18 20.75 40.89
N MET A 709 35.32 21.55 39.83
CA MET A 709 36.11 22.80 39.88
C MET A 709 35.31 23.96 40.48
N GLY A 710 34.15 23.66 41.08
CA GLY A 710 33.22 24.56 41.77
C GLY A 710 33.82 25.28 42.98
N ALA A 711 33.31 26.47 43.31
CA ALA A 711 33.72 27.15 44.54
C ALA A 711 33.27 26.37 45.78
N SER A 712 32.15 25.63 45.67
CA SER A 712 31.66 24.75 46.74
C SER A 712 32.50 23.47 46.95
N TRP A 713 33.41 23.13 46.04
CA TRP A 713 34.31 21.96 46.12
C TRP A 713 35.77 22.34 46.38
N ASP A 714 36.08 23.63 46.39
CA ASP A 714 37.41 24.20 46.66
C ASP A 714 37.67 24.31 48.18
N VAL A 715 37.53 23.18 48.86
CA VAL A 715 37.71 23.04 50.32
C VAL A 715 38.67 21.87 50.60
N PRO A 716 39.55 21.96 51.60
CA PRO A 716 40.38 20.82 52.00
C PRO A 716 39.53 19.64 52.47
N ASN A 717 39.94 18.41 52.16
CA ASN A 717 39.21 17.22 52.58
C ASN A 717 39.24 17.09 54.13
N PRO A 718 38.09 17.14 54.83
CA PRO A 718 38.05 17.00 56.30
C PRO A 718 38.50 15.62 56.79
N ALA A 719 38.39 14.58 55.96
CA ALA A 719 38.75 13.19 56.30
C ALA A 719 40.23 12.87 56.04
N ASP A 720 40.91 13.64 55.19
CA ASP A 720 42.35 13.57 54.97
C ASP A 720 42.93 14.98 54.77
N PRO A 721 43.22 15.70 55.88
CA PRO A 721 43.73 17.07 55.83
C PRO A 721 45.19 17.15 55.35
N THR A 722 45.87 16.01 55.18
CA THR A 722 47.29 15.96 54.82
C THR A 722 47.52 16.03 53.30
N ASN A 723 46.48 15.78 52.52
CA ASN A 723 46.55 15.84 51.06
C ASN A 723 46.43 17.30 50.58
N PRO A 724 47.38 17.80 49.77
CA PRO A 724 47.37 19.19 49.29
C PRO A 724 46.30 19.47 48.22
N LEU A 725 45.62 18.45 47.68
CA LEU A 725 44.59 18.59 46.65
C LEU A 725 43.25 19.02 47.26
N SER A 726 42.49 19.87 46.56
CA SER A 726 41.13 20.23 46.97
C SER A 726 40.19 19.02 46.90
N LEU A 727 39.08 19.06 47.66
CA LEU A 727 38.10 17.97 47.68
C LEU A 727 37.61 17.62 46.26
N GLY A 728 37.35 18.62 45.41
CA GLY A 728 36.97 18.43 44.02
C GLY A 728 38.06 17.78 43.15
N GLU A 729 39.33 18.15 43.34
CA GLU A 729 40.46 17.54 42.65
C GLU A 729 40.66 16.08 43.04
N GLN A 730 40.43 15.74 44.31
CA GLN A 730 40.48 14.35 44.80
C GLN A 730 39.38 13.48 44.17
N VAL A 731 38.17 14.02 43.99
CA VAL A 731 37.05 13.31 43.34
C VAL A 731 37.33 13.08 41.85
N LEU A 732 37.92 14.05 41.15
CA LEU A 732 38.32 13.90 39.75
C LEU A 732 39.46 12.89 39.60
N ALA A 733 40.46 12.94 40.49
CA ALA A 733 41.57 12.00 40.49
C ALA A 733 41.12 10.55 40.73
N PHE A 734 40.11 10.33 41.59
CA PHE A 734 39.51 9.01 41.81
C PHE A 734 38.94 8.38 40.52
N ARG A 735 38.58 9.19 39.52
CA ARG A 735 38.03 8.75 38.23
C ARG A 735 39.00 8.87 37.06
N ASP A 736 40.27 9.15 37.30
CA ASP A 736 41.28 9.48 36.27
C ASP A 736 40.86 10.66 35.36
N PHE A 737 40.04 11.58 35.87
CA PHE A 737 39.66 12.78 35.12
C PHE A 737 40.69 13.89 35.36
N PRO A 738 41.14 14.59 34.30
CA PRO A 738 42.09 15.67 34.44
C PRO A 738 41.44 16.90 35.09
N THR A 739 42.25 17.69 35.79
CA THR A 739 41.80 18.87 36.53
C THR A 739 41.70 20.15 35.68
N SER A 740 42.14 20.11 34.41
CA SER A 740 42.18 21.30 33.57
C SER A 740 40.81 21.73 33.03
N THR A 741 40.39 22.96 33.31
CA THR A 741 39.17 23.57 32.75
C THR A 741 39.17 23.63 31.22
N ARG A 742 40.33 23.60 30.57
CA ARG A 742 40.43 23.54 29.09
C ARG A 742 39.75 22.30 28.51
N MET A 743 39.71 21.21 29.28
CA MET A 743 39.07 19.96 28.86
C MET A 743 37.56 20.09 28.70
N VAL A 744 36.91 21.02 29.43
CA VAL A 744 35.48 21.30 29.28
C VAL A 744 35.18 21.71 27.83
N TRP A 745 35.96 22.66 27.32
CA TRP A 745 35.83 23.18 25.95
C TRP A 745 36.24 22.16 24.89
N ILE A 746 37.21 21.29 25.19
CA ILE A 746 37.55 20.15 24.32
C ILE A 746 36.36 19.20 24.22
N GLY A 747 35.65 18.90 25.31
CA GLY A 747 34.44 18.09 25.26
C GLY A 747 33.28 18.76 24.50
N VAL A 748 33.12 20.08 24.61
CA VAL A 748 32.17 20.84 23.77
C VAL A 748 32.53 20.73 22.29
N ALA A 749 33.81 20.91 21.94
CA ALA A 749 34.28 20.77 20.57
C ALA A 749 34.09 19.32 20.04
N ALA A 750 34.39 18.31 20.86
CA ALA A 750 34.22 16.90 20.52
C ALA A 750 32.75 16.52 20.29
N GLY A 751 31.84 16.96 21.17
CA GLY A 751 30.40 16.74 21.01
C GLY A 751 29.84 17.40 19.76
N LEU A 752 30.27 18.64 19.45
CA LEU A 752 29.87 19.35 18.24
C LEU A 752 30.40 18.66 16.97
N ALA A 753 31.70 18.33 16.96
CA ALA A 753 32.34 17.67 15.84
C ALA A 753 31.69 16.30 15.56
N SER A 754 31.42 15.50 16.59
CA SER A 754 30.74 14.22 16.42
C SER A 754 29.30 14.38 15.92
N THR A 755 28.57 15.39 16.39
CA THR A 755 27.22 15.69 15.88
C THR A 755 27.26 15.99 14.38
N ILE A 756 28.22 16.80 13.92
CA ILE A 756 28.41 17.09 12.50
C ILE A 756 28.75 15.82 11.71
N ILE A 757 29.62 14.96 12.23
CA ILE A 757 29.97 13.68 11.62
C ILE A 757 28.74 12.79 11.49
N ASN A 758 27.93 12.65 12.54
CA ASN A 758 26.71 11.84 12.51
C ASN A 758 25.70 12.37 11.48
N VAL A 759 25.51 13.70 11.40
CA VAL A 759 24.66 14.32 10.37
C VAL A 759 25.23 14.08 8.97
N ALA A 760 26.56 14.13 8.80
CA ALA A 760 27.20 13.80 7.52
C ALA A 760 26.96 12.32 7.15
N VAL A 761 27.08 11.38 8.10
CA VAL A 761 26.75 9.96 7.88
C VAL A 761 25.28 9.81 7.49
N PHE A 762 24.37 10.52 8.16
CA PHE A 762 22.94 10.51 7.81
C PHE A 762 22.70 11.02 6.38
N VAL A 763 23.36 12.12 5.97
CA VAL A 763 23.30 12.64 4.60
C VAL A 763 23.89 11.65 3.59
N LEU A 764 25.04 11.04 3.88
CA LEU A 764 25.69 10.08 3.01
C LEU A 764 24.84 8.81 2.85
N ALA A 765 24.32 8.27 3.95
CA ALA A 765 23.46 7.09 3.94
C ALA A 765 22.20 7.34 3.10
N THR A 766 21.50 8.45 3.31
CA THR A 766 20.30 8.81 2.54
C THR A 766 20.59 9.18 1.08
N THR A 767 21.83 9.54 0.74
CA THR A 767 22.22 9.89 -0.63
C THR A 767 22.65 8.67 -1.44
N PHE A 768 23.44 7.77 -0.85
CA PHE A 768 24.10 6.68 -1.57
C PHE A 768 23.48 5.29 -1.36
N MET A 769 22.84 5.03 -0.21
CA MET A 769 22.30 3.70 0.04
C MET A 769 20.99 3.49 -0.74
N PRO A 770 20.81 2.36 -1.46
CA PRO A 770 19.54 2.03 -2.10
C PRO A 770 18.45 1.68 -1.06
N PRO A 771 17.16 1.65 -1.43
CA PRO A 771 16.15 1.01 -0.58
C PRO A 771 16.55 -0.44 -0.25
N ARG A 772 16.17 -0.94 0.93
CA ARG A 772 16.27 -2.39 1.22
C ARG A 772 15.05 -3.05 0.57
N HIS A 773 15.27 -3.80 -0.51
CA HIS A 773 14.31 -4.79 -0.98
C HIS A 773 14.70 -6.14 -0.43
N SER A 774 13.70 -6.94 -0.13
CA SER A 774 13.94 -8.31 0.24
C SER A 774 14.21 -9.19 -0.95
N LYS A 775 15.24 -10.00 -0.82
CA LYS A 775 15.51 -11.18 -1.61
C LYS A 775 14.27 -12.07 -1.77
N PRO A 776 13.52 -12.20 -2.89
CA PRO A 776 12.68 -13.38 -3.00
C PRO A 776 13.62 -14.58 -3.08
N VAL A 777 13.75 -15.30 -1.96
CA VAL A 777 14.44 -16.59 -1.92
C VAL A 777 13.45 -17.61 -2.45
N MET A 778 13.82 -18.27 -3.54
CA MET A 778 13.03 -19.32 -4.19
C MET A 778 13.64 -20.69 -3.86
N SER A 779 12.80 -21.68 -3.58
CA SER A 779 13.23 -23.07 -3.47
C SER A 779 13.69 -23.58 -4.84
N GLU A 780 14.57 -24.59 -4.85
CA GLU A 780 15.08 -25.19 -6.09
C GLU A 780 13.93 -25.83 -6.90
N GLU A 781 12.96 -26.45 -6.24
CA GLU A 781 11.75 -27.01 -6.86
C GLU A 781 10.89 -25.94 -7.58
N ALA A 782 10.72 -24.76 -6.99
CA ALA A 782 9.93 -23.68 -7.60
C ALA A 782 10.63 -23.05 -8.82
N LEU A 783 11.97 -23.11 -8.86
CA LEU A 783 12.76 -22.70 -10.01
C LEU A 783 12.63 -23.70 -11.16
N GLU A 784 12.72 -24.99 -10.88
CA GLU A 784 12.52 -26.06 -11.86
C GLU A 784 11.12 -26.01 -12.48
N GLU A 785 10.07 -25.68 -11.72
CA GLU A 785 8.72 -25.52 -12.28
C GLU A 785 8.58 -24.32 -13.22
N LEU A 786 9.23 -23.20 -12.92
CA LEU A 786 9.24 -22.03 -13.80
C LEU A 786 9.97 -22.33 -15.12
N GLU A 787 11.08 -23.05 -15.06
CA GLU A 787 11.82 -23.52 -16.23
C GLU A 787 11.01 -24.57 -17.01
N PHE A 788 10.33 -25.47 -16.32
CA PHE A 788 9.49 -26.51 -16.92
C PHE A 788 8.26 -25.95 -17.64
N ALA A 789 7.55 -24.98 -17.04
CA ALA A 789 6.40 -24.30 -17.65
C ALA A 789 6.77 -23.53 -18.93
N ARG A 790 8.06 -23.23 -19.12
CA ARG A 790 8.59 -22.48 -20.25
C ARG A 790 8.97 -23.36 -21.44
N GLU A 791 9.59 -24.52 -21.21
CA GLU A 791 10.26 -25.29 -22.28
C GLU A 791 9.59 -26.60 -22.70
N VAL A 792 8.79 -27.27 -21.84
CA VAL A 792 8.35 -28.65 -22.11
C VAL A 792 6.82 -28.82 -21.95
N ALA A 793 6.17 -29.45 -22.93
CA ALA A 793 4.78 -29.90 -22.78
C ALA A 793 4.70 -30.89 -21.61
N PRO A 794 3.84 -30.68 -20.60
CA PRO A 794 3.86 -31.51 -19.41
C PRO A 794 3.51 -32.97 -19.75
N GLN A 795 4.49 -33.87 -19.68
CA GLN A 795 4.19 -35.23 -19.27
C GLN A 795 3.73 -35.15 -17.82
N ARG A 796 2.45 -35.43 -17.59
CA ARG A 796 1.84 -35.41 -16.24
C ARG A 796 2.72 -36.19 -15.24
N PRO A 797 3.17 -35.59 -14.12
CA PRO A 797 3.41 -36.40 -12.92
C PRO A 797 2.08 -37.04 -12.50
N PRO A 798 2.09 -38.27 -11.94
CA PRO A 798 0.87 -38.98 -11.62
C PRO A 798 0.02 -38.16 -10.64
N PRO A 799 -1.30 -38.03 -10.86
CA PRO A 799 -2.16 -37.38 -9.89
C PRO A 799 -2.06 -38.12 -8.55
N SER A 800 -2.08 -37.39 -7.44
CA SER A 800 -2.37 -38.02 -6.15
C SER A 800 -3.68 -38.80 -6.29
N SER A 801 -3.78 -39.95 -5.62
CA SER A 801 -4.85 -40.93 -5.84
C SER A 801 -6.26 -40.35 -5.67
N VAL A 802 -6.40 -39.19 -5.02
CA VAL A 802 -7.67 -38.53 -4.70
C VAL A 802 -8.18 -37.65 -5.84
N THR A 803 -7.32 -36.95 -6.60
CA THR A 803 -7.75 -36.09 -7.73
C THR A 803 -8.29 -36.90 -8.91
N ARG A 804 -7.86 -38.16 -9.03
CA ARG A 804 -8.31 -39.08 -10.07
C ARG A 804 -9.81 -39.39 -9.95
N ASP A 805 -10.31 -39.52 -8.72
CA ASP A 805 -11.71 -39.86 -8.45
C ASP A 805 -12.65 -38.67 -8.60
N ILE A 806 -12.21 -37.46 -8.27
CA ILE A 806 -12.97 -36.22 -8.47
C ILE A 806 -13.10 -35.90 -9.98
N GLN A 807 -12.02 -36.04 -10.76
CA GLN A 807 -12.06 -35.86 -12.22
C GLN A 807 -12.87 -36.95 -12.93
N LEU A 808 -12.84 -38.20 -12.42
CA LEU A 808 -13.69 -39.29 -12.91
C LEU A 808 -15.17 -39.05 -12.57
N GLY A 809 -15.47 -38.47 -11.40
CA GLY A 809 -16.82 -38.06 -10.99
C GLY A 809 -17.41 -36.99 -11.91
N ILE A 810 -16.61 -35.97 -12.25
CA ILE A 810 -17.02 -34.90 -13.18
C ILE A 810 -17.20 -35.45 -14.62
N ARG A 811 -16.30 -36.32 -15.10
CA ARG A 811 -16.44 -36.99 -16.39
C ARG A 811 -17.68 -37.89 -16.47
N ARG A 812 -18.00 -38.61 -15.39
CA ARG A 812 -19.22 -39.43 -15.32
C ARG A 812 -20.49 -38.56 -15.35
N ALA A 813 -20.51 -37.44 -14.62
CA ALA A 813 -21.64 -36.50 -14.63
C ALA A 813 -21.85 -35.81 -15.99
N ALA A 814 -20.76 -35.47 -16.70
CA ALA A 814 -20.84 -34.90 -18.05
C ALA A 814 -21.30 -35.94 -19.08
N SER A 815 -20.91 -37.21 -18.94
CA SER A 815 -21.35 -38.29 -19.84
C SER A 815 -22.83 -38.66 -19.68
N THR A 816 -23.40 -38.54 -18.48
CA THR A 816 -24.85 -38.78 -18.27
C THR A 816 -25.73 -37.66 -18.80
N GLN A 817 -25.24 -36.41 -18.84
CA GLN A 817 -25.97 -35.31 -19.52
C GLN A 817 -25.98 -35.49 -21.05
N SER A 818 -24.93 -36.07 -21.63
CA SER A 818 -24.87 -36.37 -23.06
C SER A 818 -25.79 -37.52 -23.49
N MET A 819 -26.09 -38.49 -22.62
CA MET A 819 -27.00 -39.60 -22.95
C MET A 819 -28.48 -39.26 -22.75
N ALA A 820 -28.81 -38.29 -21.90
CA ALA A 820 -30.19 -37.84 -21.71
C ALA A 820 -30.70 -36.96 -22.88
N ALA A 821 -29.79 -36.39 -23.68
CA ALA A 821 -30.13 -35.56 -24.84
C ALA A 821 -30.33 -36.35 -26.15
N SER A 822 -30.20 -37.69 -26.15
CA SER A 822 -30.27 -38.53 -27.36
C SER A 822 -31.56 -39.34 -27.48
N ALA A 823 -32.55 -39.11 -26.63
CA ALA A 823 -33.78 -39.91 -26.59
C ALA A 823 -35.03 -39.01 -26.65
N GLU A 824 -35.18 -38.22 -27.73
CA GLU A 824 -36.47 -37.67 -28.14
C GLU A 824 -36.37 -37.10 -29.57
N GLU A 825 -36.32 -37.97 -30.58
CA GLU A 825 -36.69 -37.62 -31.96
C GLU A 825 -37.54 -38.73 -32.57
N GLY A 826 -38.80 -38.40 -32.89
CA GLY A 826 -39.78 -39.31 -33.47
C GLY A 826 -41.08 -38.62 -33.92
N GLY A 827 -40.97 -37.83 -34.99
CA GLY A 827 -41.96 -37.56 -36.07
C GLY A 827 -43.47 -37.35 -35.79
N ALA A 828 -44.00 -36.20 -36.26
CA ALA A 828 -44.95 -36.07 -37.41
C ALA A 828 -45.95 -34.88 -37.32
N GLY A 829 -45.77 -33.88 -38.19
CA GLY A 829 -46.79 -33.22 -39.06
C GLY A 829 -47.92 -32.33 -38.49
N PRO A 830 -48.47 -31.37 -39.29
CA PRO A 830 -48.92 -30.05 -38.79
C PRO A 830 -50.40 -29.69 -39.07
N ARG A 831 -51.00 -28.76 -38.28
CA ARG A 831 -52.14 -27.89 -38.69
C ARG A 831 -52.17 -26.54 -37.94
N THR A 832 -52.35 -25.46 -38.70
CA THR A 832 -52.53 -24.03 -38.33
C THR A 832 -54.04 -23.67 -38.23
N PRO A 833 -54.49 -22.40 -38.05
CA PRO A 833 -54.13 -21.32 -37.10
C PRO A 833 -55.39 -20.68 -36.41
N GLY A 834 -55.21 -19.81 -35.41
CA GLY A 834 -56.29 -19.00 -34.81
C GLY A 834 -55.78 -17.73 -34.10
N MET A 835 -56.40 -16.58 -34.39
CA MET A 835 -55.96 -15.20 -34.16
C MET A 835 -56.42 -14.56 -32.82
N THR A 836 -55.50 -13.88 -32.12
CA THR A 836 -55.59 -12.58 -31.34
C THR A 836 -56.59 -12.41 -30.15
N PRO A 837 -56.42 -11.45 -29.19
CA PRO A 837 -55.23 -10.74 -28.64
C PRO A 837 -55.13 -10.68 -27.07
N VAL A 838 -53.91 -10.46 -26.52
CA VAL A 838 -53.44 -9.72 -25.29
C VAL A 838 -54.32 -9.72 -23.99
N PRO A 839 -53.79 -10.08 -22.78
CA PRO A 839 -53.35 -9.03 -21.82
C PRO A 839 -52.21 -9.38 -20.83
N SER A 840 -51.61 -8.29 -20.35
CA SER A 840 -50.91 -8.09 -19.08
C SER A 840 -51.66 -8.54 -17.83
N ALA A 841 -50.90 -8.72 -16.72
CA ALA A 841 -51.28 -8.97 -15.32
C ALA A 841 -51.12 -10.43 -14.85
N LEU A 842 -50.18 -10.62 -13.91
CA LEU A 842 -50.07 -11.81 -13.08
C LEU A 842 -50.81 -11.50 -11.78
N ASP A 843 -52.02 -12.05 -11.66
CA ASP A 843 -52.82 -12.04 -10.45
C ASP A 843 -52.17 -12.90 -9.36
N LEU A 844 -51.98 -12.28 -8.19
CA LEU A 844 -51.73 -12.97 -6.92
C LEU A 844 -52.99 -13.73 -6.50
N PRO A 845 -52.91 -14.99 -6.04
CA PRO A 845 -54.03 -15.59 -5.32
C PRO A 845 -54.18 -14.95 -3.93
N ALA A 846 -55.41 -14.61 -3.61
CA ALA A 846 -55.85 -13.91 -2.42
C ALA A 846 -55.52 -14.64 -1.10
N VAL A 847 -55.24 -13.82 -0.08
CA VAL A 847 -55.15 -14.19 1.33
C VAL A 847 -56.55 -14.58 1.83
N PRO A 848 -56.74 -15.75 2.48
CA PRO A 848 -57.86 -15.95 3.38
C PRO A 848 -57.53 -15.24 4.70
N GLU A 849 -58.29 -14.20 5.04
CA GLU A 849 -58.44 -13.77 6.42
C GLU A 849 -59.13 -14.89 7.23
N ASP A 850 -58.88 -14.90 8.53
CA ASP A 850 -59.43 -15.79 9.57
C ASP A 850 -58.80 -17.18 9.74
N VAL A 851 -57.66 -17.21 10.45
CA VAL A 851 -57.42 -18.25 11.47
C VAL A 851 -56.66 -17.65 12.66
N SER A 852 -57.38 -17.36 13.73
CA SER A 852 -56.82 -17.13 15.06
C SER A 852 -56.70 -18.48 15.78
N PHE A 853 -55.54 -18.78 16.38
CA PHE A 853 -55.41 -19.87 17.37
C PHE A 853 -54.53 -19.44 18.55
N THR A 854 -55.26 -18.94 19.55
CA THR A 854 -55.17 -19.17 21.01
C THR A 854 -53.89 -19.76 21.63
N MET A 855 -53.40 -19.02 22.63
CA MET A 855 -52.59 -19.51 23.74
C MET A 855 -53.41 -20.46 24.64
N ALA A 856 -52.77 -21.52 25.13
CA ALA A 856 -53.25 -22.31 26.26
C ALA A 856 -52.45 -21.94 27.53
N ALA A 857 -53.19 -21.71 28.61
CA ALA A 857 -52.69 -21.43 29.95
C ALA A 857 -52.99 -22.62 30.90
N GLY A 858 -52.22 -22.72 31.99
CA GLY A 858 -52.41 -23.60 33.16
C GLY A 858 -51.09 -24.33 33.49
N ASP A 859 -50.46 -24.22 34.65
CA ASP A 859 -51.00 -24.08 36.00
C ASP A 859 -50.13 -23.24 36.95
N ARG A 860 -50.79 -22.57 37.91
CA ARG A 860 -50.24 -22.05 39.16
C ARG A 860 -50.57 -23.01 40.30
N PRO A 861 -49.86 -22.90 41.44
CA PRO A 861 -50.54 -22.92 42.73
C PRO A 861 -50.35 -21.61 43.51
N VAL A 862 -51.45 -21.22 44.15
CA VAL A 862 -51.64 -20.23 45.23
C VAL A 862 -51.00 -20.80 46.51
N GLY A 863 -50.50 -20.10 47.54
CA GLY A 863 -50.39 -18.71 47.96
C GLY A 863 -50.03 -18.73 49.47
N GLY A 864 -49.24 -17.77 49.98
CA GLY A 864 -48.91 -17.70 51.42
C GLY A 864 -48.04 -16.50 51.79
N ARG A 865 -48.59 -15.60 52.62
CA ARG A 865 -48.01 -14.35 53.16
C ARG A 865 -46.81 -14.59 54.10
N ALA A 866 -45.82 -13.67 54.06
CA ALA A 866 -45.33 -12.83 55.19
C ALA A 866 -43.93 -12.23 54.90
N ALA A 867 -43.72 -10.97 55.28
CA ALA A 867 -42.41 -10.28 55.38
C ALA A 867 -41.85 -10.38 56.83
N PRO A 868 -40.74 -9.74 57.24
CA PRO A 868 -39.43 -9.46 56.63
C PRO A 868 -38.25 -10.02 57.49
N GLY A 869 -36.99 -10.00 57.03
CA GLY A 869 -35.85 -10.40 57.89
C GLY A 869 -34.44 -10.17 57.33
N ASN A 870 -33.71 -9.30 58.03
CA ASN A 870 -32.30 -8.90 57.85
C ASN A 870 -31.29 -10.05 57.70
N GLY A 871 -30.14 -9.79 57.04
CA GLY A 871 -28.94 -10.62 57.26
C GLY A 871 -27.75 -10.48 56.32
N ARG A 872 -27.11 -9.29 56.27
CA ARG A 872 -25.65 -9.07 56.24
C ARG A 872 -24.72 -10.25 55.85
N ARG A 873 -23.97 -10.10 54.75
CA ARG A 873 -22.47 -10.01 54.67
C ARG A 873 -21.94 -10.46 53.29
N SER A 874 -21.35 -9.52 52.56
CA SER A 874 -20.13 -9.73 51.76
C SER A 874 -18.90 -9.65 52.71
N PRO A 875 -17.62 -9.81 52.30
CA PRO A 875 -17.05 -9.94 50.95
C PRO A 875 -15.80 -10.87 50.81
N THR A 876 -15.18 -10.81 49.62
CA THR A 876 -13.72 -10.80 49.29
C THR A 876 -12.84 -12.07 49.21
N ASP A 877 -12.09 -12.09 48.09
CA ASP A 877 -10.69 -12.50 47.83
C ASP A 877 -10.31 -13.97 48.03
N GLY A 878 -9.37 -14.59 47.32
CA GLY A 878 -8.31 -14.22 46.36
C GLY A 878 -7.64 -15.54 45.91
N ALA A 879 -7.12 -15.64 44.69
CA ALA A 879 -5.69 -15.64 44.37
C ALA A 879 -4.85 -16.86 44.82
N ASP A 880 -4.12 -17.39 43.82
CA ASP A 880 -2.78 -18.03 43.85
C ASP A 880 -2.55 -19.54 44.06
N ALA A 881 -1.73 -20.07 43.12
CA ALA A 881 -0.55 -20.95 43.25
C ALA A 881 -0.59 -22.09 42.20
N ARG A 882 0.07 -21.99 41.02
CA ARG A 882 1.50 -22.18 40.66
C ARG A 882 2.15 -23.53 41.05
N HIS A 883 2.67 -24.18 39.99
CA HIS A 883 3.86 -25.04 39.85
C HIS A 883 3.94 -26.43 40.51
N SER A 884 4.20 -27.47 39.70
CA SER A 884 5.55 -28.01 39.44
C SER A 884 5.51 -29.29 38.57
N SER A 885 6.56 -29.49 37.77
CA SER A 885 6.77 -30.54 36.74
C SER A 885 7.39 -31.84 37.33
N PRO A 886 8.08 -32.71 36.54
CA PRO A 886 7.60 -33.88 35.80
C PRO A 886 8.24 -35.22 36.27
N GLY A 887 7.83 -36.38 35.74
CA GLY A 887 8.47 -37.67 36.08
C GLY A 887 8.23 -38.82 35.09
N ASN A 888 9.33 -39.41 34.64
CA ASN A 888 9.54 -40.54 33.72
C ASN A 888 8.97 -41.91 34.16
N GLY A 889 8.92 -42.87 33.21
CA GLY A 889 9.06 -44.32 33.46
C GLY A 889 8.05 -45.20 32.71
N THR A 890 8.34 -45.68 31.49
CA THR A 890 8.95 -47.00 31.13
C THR A 890 7.94 -48.16 30.96
N ASP A 891 7.94 -48.67 29.71
CA ASP A 891 7.91 -50.07 29.24
C ASP A 891 6.80 -51.05 29.61
N GLY A 892 6.28 -51.75 28.57
CA GLY A 892 5.56 -53.02 28.77
C GLY A 892 4.64 -53.51 27.64
N HIS A 893 5.23 -53.97 26.53
CA HIS A 893 4.89 -55.17 25.73
C HIS A 893 3.43 -55.61 25.36
N HIS A 894 3.34 -56.04 24.09
CA HIS A 894 2.47 -57.06 23.47
C HIS A 894 1.21 -56.65 22.68
N SER A 895 1.30 -56.84 21.35
CA SER A 895 0.25 -57.42 20.49
C SER A 895 0.59 -58.92 20.26
N PRO A 896 -0.26 -59.80 19.66
CA PRO A 896 -1.59 -59.60 19.04
C PRO A 896 -2.67 -60.71 19.31
N ALA A 897 -3.90 -60.45 18.82
CA ALA A 897 -4.82 -61.38 18.13
C ALA A 897 -6.08 -62.02 18.83
N VAL A 898 -7.17 -61.96 18.06
CA VAL A 898 -8.35 -62.86 17.90
C VAL A 898 -9.68 -62.57 18.64
N ASN A 899 -10.66 -62.16 17.80
CA ASN A 899 -12.11 -62.43 17.73
C ASN A 899 -13.01 -62.61 18.97
N GLY A 900 -14.09 -61.82 18.98
CA GLY A 900 -15.35 -62.14 19.66
C GLY A 900 -16.45 -61.13 19.28
N ALA A 901 -17.46 -61.59 18.55
CA ALA A 901 -18.53 -60.80 17.94
C ALA A 901 -19.67 -60.39 18.90
N ASN A 902 -20.46 -59.43 18.40
CA ASN A 902 -21.86 -59.07 18.69
C ASN A 902 -22.16 -57.88 19.61
N GLY A 903 -22.78 -56.86 18.99
CA GLY A 903 -23.51 -55.78 19.67
C GLY A 903 -23.86 -54.62 18.75
N ARG A 904 -24.90 -54.76 17.91
CA ARG A 904 -25.51 -53.63 17.15
C ARG A 904 -26.09 -52.59 18.12
N PRO A 905 -26.14 -51.31 17.74
CA PRO A 905 -27.25 -50.45 18.13
C PRO A 905 -28.03 -49.91 16.92
N ALA A 906 -29.30 -49.64 17.23
CA ALA A 906 -30.44 -49.39 16.37
C ALA A 906 -30.34 -48.20 15.40
N SER A 907 -31.05 -48.35 14.28
CA SER A 907 -31.42 -47.31 13.30
C SER A 907 -32.43 -46.30 13.88
N PRO A 908 -32.33 -45.00 13.56
CA PRO A 908 -33.45 -44.08 13.69
C PRO A 908 -34.43 -44.27 12.52
N THR A 909 -35.71 -44.23 12.87
CA THR A 909 -36.90 -44.51 12.07
C THR A 909 -37.19 -43.51 10.94
N ASP A 910 -37.81 -44.05 9.89
CA ASP A 910 -38.44 -43.39 8.75
C ASP A 910 -39.50 -42.35 9.16
N SER A 911 -39.22 -41.06 8.99
CA SER A 911 -40.27 -40.02 8.90
C SER A 911 -39.81 -38.67 8.31
N SER A 912 -38.80 -38.63 7.45
CA SER A 912 -38.39 -37.35 6.81
C SER A 912 -37.85 -37.45 5.39
N LEU A 913 -38.20 -38.50 4.63
CA LEU A 913 -37.82 -38.65 3.22
C LEU A 913 -39.03 -38.99 2.36
N ALA A 914 -39.81 -37.98 2.04
CA ALA A 914 -40.80 -38.05 0.96
C ALA A 914 -41.02 -36.66 0.37
N PHE A 915 -40.07 -36.19 -0.46
CA PHE A 915 -40.30 -35.42 -1.68
C PHE A 915 -38.93 -35.20 -2.34
N MET A 916 -38.88 -35.25 -3.68
CA MET A 916 -37.72 -35.15 -4.58
C MET A 916 -37.10 -36.49 -5.03
N LYS A 917 -37.77 -37.11 -6.02
CA LYS A 917 -37.14 -38.09 -6.93
C LYS A 917 -36.17 -37.38 -7.86
N GLY A 918 -34.91 -37.81 -7.87
CA GLY A 918 -33.86 -37.39 -8.79
C GLY A 918 -32.56 -36.98 -8.11
N GLY A 919 -31.87 -37.90 -7.40
CA GLY A 919 -30.72 -37.52 -6.55
C GLY A 919 -29.72 -38.60 -6.16
N GLU A 920 -29.73 -39.80 -6.75
CA GLU A 920 -28.79 -40.86 -6.32
C GLU A 920 -27.33 -40.59 -6.75
N GLY A 921 -27.11 -39.85 -7.85
CA GLY A 921 -25.76 -39.47 -8.31
C GLY A 921 -25.11 -38.36 -7.46
N ALA A 922 -25.92 -37.40 -6.98
CA ALA A 922 -25.44 -36.30 -6.15
C ALA A 922 -25.16 -36.75 -4.70
N ALA A 923 -25.96 -37.68 -4.17
CA ALA A 923 -25.74 -38.26 -2.85
C ALA A 923 -24.43 -39.08 -2.76
N LYS A 924 -24.11 -39.85 -3.81
CA LYS A 924 -22.83 -40.59 -3.89
C LYS A 924 -21.61 -39.70 -4.12
N ALA A 925 -21.77 -38.59 -4.88
CA ALA A 925 -20.71 -37.59 -5.02
C ALA A 925 -20.44 -36.88 -3.67
N LEU A 926 -21.47 -36.56 -2.90
CA LEU A 926 -21.33 -35.99 -1.55
C LEU A 926 -20.70 -36.97 -0.55
N GLU A 927 -20.93 -38.28 -0.68
CA GLU A 927 -20.30 -39.28 0.21
C GLU A 927 -18.78 -39.41 0.03
N SER A 928 -18.26 -39.10 -1.16
CA SER A 928 -16.81 -39.08 -1.43
C SER A 928 -16.08 -37.85 -0.89
N VAL A 929 -16.82 -36.83 -0.42
CA VAL A 929 -16.31 -35.56 0.15
C VAL A 929 -16.59 -35.48 1.65
N ARG A 930 -16.67 -36.62 2.35
CA ARG A 930 -16.79 -36.60 3.82
C ARG A 930 -15.46 -36.16 4.42
N SER A 931 -15.42 -34.90 4.86
CA SER A 931 -14.33 -34.37 5.65
C SER A 931 -14.05 -35.28 6.85
N SER A 932 -12.78 -35.35 7.25
CA SER A 932 -12.32 -36.18 8.37
C SER A 932 -12.96 -35.84 9.73
N LEU A 933 -13.76 -34.78 9.80
CA LEU A 933 -14.47 -34.31 11.00
C LEU A 933 -15.98 -34.14 10.74
N PRO A 934 -16.84 -34.42 11.74
CA PRO A 934 -18.28 -34.21 11.60
C PRO A 934 -18.61 -32.71 11.42
N PHE A 935 -19.39 -32.40 10.40
CA PHE A 935 -19.87 -31.05 10.10
C PHE A 935 -21.35 -30.89 10.51
N ARG A 936 -21.70 -29.78 11.17
CA ARG A 936 -23.10 -29.45 11.52
C ARG A 936 -23.53 -28.17 10.81
N PRO A 937 -24.52 -28.21 9.91
CA PRO A 937 -25.04 -27.01 9.25
C PRO A 937 -25.83 -26.13 10.24
N LEU A 938 -25.55 -24.82 10.26
CA LEU A 938 -26.25 -23.84 11.10
C LEU A 938 -26.82 -22.72 10.23
N ALA A 939 -28.08 -22.35 10.47
CA ALA A 939 -28.73 -21.19 9.88
C ALA A 939 -28.56 -19.96 10.78
N MET A 940 -28.44 -18.78 10.19
CA MET A 940 -28.37 -17.51 10.89
C MET A 940 -29.51 -16.61 10.42
N THR A 941 -30.24 -16.01 11.35
CA THR A 941 -31.28 -15.02 11.04
C THR A 941 -30.98 -13.73 11.78
N PHE A 942 -31.29 -12.61 11.17
CA PHE A 942 -31.13 -11.30 11.80
C PHE A 942 -32.29 -10.39 11.43
N LYS A 943 -32.79 -9.67 12.42
CA LYS A 943 -33.98 -8.84 12.31
C LYS A 943 -33.73 -7.45 12.88
N ASP A 944 -34.10 -6.43 12.10
CA ASP A 944 -34.02 -5.00 12.43
C ASP A 944 -32.62 -4.58 12.94
N VAL A 945 -31.57 -5.18 12.40
CA VAL A 945 -30.20 -4.91 12.81
C VAL A 945 -29.80 -3.51 12.39
N SER A 946 -29.47 -2.69 13.38
CA SER A 946 -28.99 -1.33 13.19
C SER A 946 -27.70 -1.12 13.97
N TYR A 947 -26.82 -0.26 13.45
CA TYR A 947 -25.54 0.05 14.07
C TYR A 947 -25.29 1.55 14.00
N SER A 948 -25.00 2.14 15.17
CA SER A 948 -24.76 3.57 15.32
C SER A 948 -23.45 3.81 16.06
N VAL A 949 -22.71 4.83 15.67
CA VAL A 949 -21.46 5.26 16.32
C VAL A 949 -21.57 6.71 16.82
N PRO A 950 -20.86 7.11 17.89
CA PRO A 950 -20.87 8.50 18.33
C PRO A 950 -20.51 9.45 17.18
N LEU A 951 -21.18 10.60 17.09
CA LEU A 951 -20.91 11.58 16.04
C LEU A 951 -19.44 12.03 16.10
N PRO A 952 -18.68 11.97 14.99
CA PRO A 952 -17.31 12.47 14.96
C PRO A 952 -17.25 13.98 15.26
N LYS A 953 -16.23 14.42 16.03
CA LYS A 953 -16.01 15.85 16.30
C LYS A 953 -15.77 16.61 14.99
N GLY A 954 -16.60 17.62 14.70
CA GLY A 954 -16.51 18.45 13.50
C GLY A 954 -17.40 18.02 12.32
N MET A 955 -18.23 16.99 12.49
CA MET A 955 -19.27 16.64 11.52
C MET A 955 -20.56 17.42 11.82
N ASP A 956 -21.07 18.14 10.82
CA ASP A 956 -22.31 18.91 10.97
C ASP A 956 -23.51 17.97 11.13
N PRO A 957 -24.28 18.05 12.24
CA PRO A 957 -25.43 17.18 12.49
C PRO A 957 -26.50 17.26 11.40
N GLY A 958 -26.59 18.38 10.68
CA GLY A 958 -27.54 18.56 9.58
C GLY A 958 -27.21 17.80 8.30
N THR A 959 -25.98 17.29 8.15
CA THR A 959 -25.53 16.50 6.99
C THR A 959 -25.34 15.01 7.31
N ALA A 960 -25.35 14.66 8.59
CA ALA A 960 -25.18 13.30 9.07
C ALA A 960 -26.54 12.57 9.17
N ASP A 961 -26.57 11.28 8.85
CA ASP A 961 -27.74 10.43 9.09
C ASP A 961 -27.85 10.14 10.60
N VAL A 962 -28.56 11.03 11.30
CA VAL A 962 -28.75 11.00 12.74
C VAL A 962 -30.21 10.65 13.07
N PRO A 963 -30.48 9.70 13.98
CA PRO A 963 -31.84 9.37 14.38
C PRO A 963 -32.63 10.60 14.88
N ALA A 964 -33.79 10.88 14.28
CA ALA A 964 -34.64 12.02 14.70
C ALA A 964 -35.15 11.89 16.16
N GLN A 965 -35.35 10.66 16.64
CA GLN A 965 -35.78 10.37 18.02
C GLN A 965 -35.13 9.09 18.59
N GLY A 966 -35.07 8.94 19.92
CA GLY A 966 -34.49 7.78 20.62
C GLY A 966 -33.23 8.06 21.47
N PRO A 967 -32.66 7.04 22.15
CA PRO A 967 -31.46 7.16 22.98
C PRO A 967 -30.15 7.39 22.18
N HIS A 968 -30.24 7.47 20.85
CA HIS A 968 -29.11 7.59 19.92
C HIS A 968 -29.20 8.84 19.01
N LYS A 969 -29.93 9.88 19.44
CA LYS A 969 -30.10 11.15 18.68
C LYS A 969 -28.80 11.93 18.42
N ASP A 970 -27.69 11.55 19.05
CA ASP A 970 -26.37 12.17 18.86
C ASP A 970 -25.36 11.19 18.24
N ALA A 971 -25.85 10.12 17.59
CA ALA A 971 -25.03 9.08 16.98
C ALA A 971 -25.24 9.02 15.46
N LEU A 972 -24.15 8.85 14.71
CA LEU A 972 -24.16 8.61 13.29
C LEU A 972 -24.64 7.17 13.05
N ARG A 973 -25.76 7.02 12.35
CA ARG A 973 -26.28 5.72 11.93
C ARG A 973 -25.50 5.22 10.72
N LEU A 974 -24.99 3.99 10.80
CA LEU A 974 -24.24 3.34 9.72
C LEU A 974 -25.01 2.18 9.09
N LEU A 975 -25.85 1.50 9.87
CA LEU A 975 -26.78 0.47 9.40
C LEU A 975 -28.17 0.77 9.97
N SER A 976 -29.21 0.59 9.15
CA SER A 976 -30.59 0.93 9.52
C SER A 976 -31.55 -0.22 9.19
N GLY A 977 -32.07 -0.90 10.21
CA GLY A 977 -33.18 -1.85 10.09
C GLY A 977 -32.94 -3.01 9.13
N ILE A 978 -31.73 -3.58 9.12
CA ILE A 978 -31.36 -4.63 8.16
C ILE A 978 -31.91 -5.98 8.62
N ASN A 979 -32.61 -6.66 7.71
CA ASN A 979 -33.27 -7.95 7.91
C ASN A 979 -32.67 -8.98 6.95
N GLY A 980 -32.47 -10.22 7.38
CA GLY A 980 -31.94 -11.26 6.50
C GLY A 980 -31.79 -12.64 7.14
N ILE A 981 -31.56 -13.63 6.26
CA ILE A 981 -31.43 -15.04 6.62
C ILE A 981 -30.30 -15.66 5.80
N PHE A 982 -29.34 -16.29 6.47
CA PHE A 982 -28.30 -17.12 5.87
C PHE A 982 -28.63 -18.59 6.10
N ARG A 983 -28.87 -19.31 5.00
CA ARG A 983 -29.24 -20.73 5.00
C ARG A 983 -28.00 -21.60 4.80
N PRO A 984 -27.90 -22.77 5.46
CA PRO A 984 -26.83 -23.72 5.20
C PRO A 984 -26.81 -24.17 3.74
N GLY A 985 -25.61 -24.39 3.19
CA GLY A 985 -25.43 -24.86 1.81
C GLY A 985 -25.67 -23.79 0.74
N VAL A 986 -25.95 -22.54 1.12
CA VAL A 986 -26.13 -21.41 0.19
C VAL A 986 -24.96 -20.46 0.28
N LEU A 987 -24.22 -20.29 -0.81
CA LEU A 987 -23.22 -19.23 -0.94
C LEU A 987 -23.93 -17.89 -1.15
N THR A 988 -23.89 -17.01 -0.15
CA THR A 988 -24.56 -15.70 -0.19
C THR A 988 -23.51 -14.61 -0.41
N ALA A 989 -23.67 -13.82 -1.48
CA ALA A 989 -22.80 -12.69 -1.78
C ALA A 989 -23.43 -11.37 -1.30
N LEU A 990 -22.67 -10.56 -0.56
CA LEU A 990 -23.07 -9.20 -0.14
C LEU A 990 -22.45 -8.17 -1.08
N MET A 991 -23.26 -7.53 -1.92
CA MET A 991 -22.80 -6.57 -2.94
C MET A 991 -23.34 -5.16 -2.68
N GLY A 992 -22.57 -4.15 -3.06
CA GLY A 992 -22.91 -2.74 -2.89
C GLY A 992 -21.70 -1.83 -3.06
N ALA A 993 -21.92 -0.54 -3.28
CA ALA A 993 -20.86 0.45 -3.46
C ALA A 993 -19.90 0.51 -2.25
N SER A 994 -18.68 1.01 -2.47
CA SER A 994 -17.75 1.29 -1.36
C SER A 994 -18.42 2.26 -0.36
N GLY A 995 -18.30 1.98 0.94
CA GLY A 995 -18.97 2.76 1.98
C GLY A 995 -20.44 2.42 2.26
N ALA A 996 -21.08 1.52 1.50
CA ALA A 996 -22.47 1.11 1.73
C ALA A 996 -22.73 0.30 3.02
N GLY A 997 -21.72 0.09 3.87
CA GLY A 997 -21.86 -0.64 5.13
C GLY A 997 -21.70 -2.16 5.03
N LYS A 998 -21.14 -2.71 3.94
CA LYS A 998 -20.95 -4.16 3.75
C LYS A 998 -20.12 -4.82 4.86
N THR A 999 -18.85 -4.41 4.97
CA THR A 999 -17.93 -4.83 6.03
C THR A 999 -18.48 -4.51 7.41
N THR A 1000 -19.17 -3.36 7.56
CA THR A 1000 -19.84 -3.00 8.83
C THR A 1000 -20.91 -4.02 9.20
N LEU A 1001 -21.77 -4.44 8.26
CA LEU A 1001 -22.78 -5.47 8.49
C LEU A 1001 -22.13 -6.81 8.82
N MET A 1002 -21.11 -7.23 8.07
CA MET A 1002 -20.38 -8.47 8.34
C MET A 1002 -19.73 -8.46 9.72
N ASP A 1003 -19.10 -7.36 10.12
CA ASP A 1003 -18.50 -7.20 11.44
C ASP A 1003 -19.54 -7.20 12.56
N VAL A 1004 -20.71 -6.60 12.35
CA VAL A 1004 -21.81 -6.61 13.34
C VAL A 1004 -22.37 -8.03 13.47
N LEU A 1005 -22.60 -8.73 12.35
CA LEU A 1005 -23.09 -10.10 12.33
C LEU A 1005 -22.06 -11.09 12.90
N ALA A 1006 -20.76 -10.87 12.67
CA ALA A 1006 -19.69 -11.64 13.30
C ALA A 1006 -19.47 -11.25 14.77
N GLY A 1007 -19.91 -10.05 15.17
CA GLY A 1007 -19.75 -9.47 16.51
C GLY A 1007 -18.34 -9.00 16.82
N ARG A 1008 -17.67 -8.47 15.81
CA ARG A 1008 -16.33 -7.89 15.86
C ARG A 1008 -16.34 -6.39 16.18
N LYS A 1009 -17.48 -5.71 16.09
CA LYS A 1009 -17.61 -4.30 16.52
C LYS A 1009 -17.68 -4.20 18.04
N THR A 1010 -16.63 -3.63 18.64
CA THR A 1010 -16.52 -3.35 20.09
C THR A 1010 -16.93 -1.92 20.47
N GLY A 1011 -16.90 -0.99 19.51
CA GLY A 1011 -17.36 0.39 19.68
C GLY A 1011 -18.71 0.63 18.98
N GLY A 1012 -19.46 1.63 19.46
CA GLY A 1012 -20.80 1.94 18.95
C GLY A 1012 -21.90 1.07 19.58
N THR A 1013 -23.15 1.30 19.17
CA THR A 1013 -24.31 0.56 19.68
C THR A 1013 -24.93 -0.26 18.56
N VAL A 1014 -25.05 -1.57 18.78
CA VAL A 1014 -25.79 -2.50 17.92
C VAL A 1014 -27.18 -2.70 18.52
N THR A 1015 -28.22 -2.54 17.71
CA THR A 1015 -29.61 -2.86 18.07
C THR A 1015 -30.18 -3.87 17.08
N GLY A 1016 -31.28 -4.52 17.44
CA GLY A 1016 -31.89 -5.60 16.65
C GLY A 1016 -31.57 -6.97 17.21
N GLU A 1017 -32.08 -8.01 16.55
CA GLU A 1017 -32.00 -9.39 17.01
C GLU A 1017 -31.20 -10.24 16.02
N VAL A 1018 -30.30 -11.07 16.54
CA VAL A 1018 -29.55 -12.04 15.74
C VAL A 1018 -29.71 -13.41 16.38
N HIS A 1019 -30.16 -14.39 15.60
CA HIS A 1019 -30.37 -15.77 16.05
C HIS A 1019 -29.55 -16.75 15.22
N VAL A 1020 -29.10 -17.83 15.85
CA VAL A 1020 -28.41 -18.97 15.23
C VAL A 1020 -29.23 -20.22 15.51
N ASN A 1021 -29.75 -20.87 14.46
CA ASN A 1021 -30.72 -21.98 14.57
C ASN A 1021 -31.89 -21.69 15.53
N GLY A 1022 -32.40 -20.45 15.51
CA GLY A 1022 -33.52 -20.03 16.35
C GLY A 1022 -33.16 -19.61 17.78
N TYR A 1023 -31.91 -19.79 18.22
CA TYR A 1023 -31.44 -19.33 19.53
C TYR A 1023 -30.79 -17.96 19.44
N PRO A 1024 -30.99 -17.04 20.40
CA PRO A 1024 -30.31 -15.75 20.41
C PRO A 1024 -28.78 -15.91 20.35
N LYS A 1025 -28.13 -15.10 19.52
CA LYS A 1025 -26.67 -15.15 19.31
C LYS A 1025 -25.94 -14.77 20.60
N VAL A 1026 -25.19 -15.72 21.16
CA VAL A 1026 -24.28 -15.48 22.28
C VAL A 1026 -22.86 -15.27 21.75
N GLN A 1027 -22.34 -14.04 21.87
CA GLN A 1027 -21.05 -13.68 21.28
C GLN A 1027 -19.87 -14.55 21.75
N LYS A 1028 -19.84 -14.91 23.04
CA LYS A 1028 -18.74 -15.70 23.64
C LYS A 1028 -18.56 -17.08 23.00
N THR A 1029 -19.65 -17.69 22.51
CA THR A 1029 -19.64 -19.04 21.93
C THR A 1029 -19.70 -19.02 20.41
N PHE A 1030 -20.21 -17.93 19.81
CA PHE A 1030 -20.36 -17.80 18.36
C PHE A 1030 -19.04 -17.95 17.60
N ASN A 1031 -17.95 -17.38 18.12
CA ASN A 1031 -16.63 -17.46 17.49
C ASN A 1031 -16.10 -18.91 17.33
N ARG A 1032 -16.68 -19.91 18.01
CA ARG A 1032 -16.29 -21.33 17.88
C ARG A 1032 -16.94 -22.03 16.69
N ILE A 1033 -18.02 -21.47 16.17
CA ILE A 1033 -18.82 -22.04 15.08
C ILE A 1033 -18.77 -21.17 13.82
N SER A 1034 -18.11 -20.01 13.89
CA SER A 1034 -17.92 -19.10 12.77
C SER A 1034 -16.44 -18.89 12.46
N GLY A 1035 -16.08 -18.91 11.18
CA GLY A 1035 -14.79 -18.42 10.68
C GLY A 1035 -14.94 -17.01 10.10
N TYR A 1036 -13.89 -16.19 10.18
CA TYR A 1036 -13.89 -14.85 9.60
C TYR A 1036 -12.57 -14.59 8.90
N VAL A 1037 -12.61 -14.52 7.57
CA VAL A 1037 -11.46 -14.15 6.75
C VAL A 1037 -11.46 -12.62 6.61
N GLU A 1038 -10.45 -11.98 7.21
CA GLU A 1038 -10.31 -10.53 7.20
C GLU A 1038 -9.82 -10.00 5.84
N GLN A 1039 -10.08 -8.72 5.57
CA GLN A 1039 -9.59 -8.04 4.39
C GLN A 1039 -8.05 -7.97 4.37
N GLU A 1040 -7.42 -7.70 5.52
CA GLU A 1040 -5.96 -7.69 5.68
C GLU A 1040 -5.45 -9.05 6.16
N ASP A 1041 -4.39 -9.56 5.50
CA ASP A 1041 -3.80 -10.85 5.83
C ASP A 1041 -2.76 -10.75 6.94
N ILE A 1042 -3.23 -10.79 8.19
CA ILE A 1042 -2.39 -10.65 9.38
C ILE A 1042 -1.91 -12.03 9.84
N HIS A 1043 -0.60 -12.27 9.71
CA HIS A 1043 0.07 -13.49 10.16
C HIS A 1043 1.40 -13.17 10.82
N LEU A 1044 1.88 -14.07 11.68
CA LEU A 1044 3.22 -13.97 12.26
C LEU A 1044 4.27 -14.16 11.16
N PRO A 1045 5.17 -13.18 10.91
CA PRO A 1045 6.16 -13.30 9.85
C PRO A 1045 7.15 -14.46 10.01
N GLN A 1046 7.39 -14.88 11.25
CA GLN A 1046 8.41 -15.87 11.60
C GLN A 1046 7.92 -17.32 11.54
N THR A 1047 6.61 -17.56 11.37
CA THR A 1047 6.05 -18.92 11.31
C THR A 1047 6.05 -19.45 9.87
N THR A 1048 6.10 -20.78 9.70
CA THR A 1048 5.82 -21.42 8.41
C THR A 1048 4.32 -21.51 8.14
N VAL A 1049 3.95 -21.73 6.87
CA VAL A 1049 2.54 -21.94 6.46
C VAL A 1049 1.92 -23.11 7.22
N GLY A 1050 2.63 -24.24 7.27
CA GLY A 1050 2.19 -25.43 7.97
C GLY A 1050 2.04 -25.21 9.46
N GLU A 1051 3.01 -24.54 10.11
CA GLU A 1051 2.91 -24.18 11.53
C GLU A 1051 1.69 -23.32 11.82
N ALA A 1052 1.41 -22.30 10.99
CA ALA A 1052 0.26 -21.41 11.19
C ALA A 1052 -1.06 -22.18 11.13
N VAL A 1053 -1.24 -23.07 10.15
CA VAL A 1053 -2.47 -23.87 10.01
C VAL A 1053 -2.58 -24.92 11.13
N ARG A 1054 -1.50 -25.64 11.46
CA ARG A 1054 -1.47 -26.61 12.57
C ARG A 1054 -1.75 -25.94 13.92
N PHE A 1055 -1.19 -24.76 14.14
CA PHE A 1055 -1.42 -23.98 15.35
C PHE A 1055 -2.88 -23.56 15.48
N SER A 1056 -3.49 -23.04 14.41
CA SER A 1056 -4.92 -22.72 14.40
C SER A 1056 -5.79 -23.95 14.67
N ALA A 1057 -5.48 -25.07 14.01
CA ALA A 1057 -6.17 -26.34 14.21
C ALA A 1057 -6.10 -26.82 15.67
N ALA A 1058 -4.93 -26.72 16.29
CA ALA A 1058 -4.72 -27.14 17.67
C ALA A 1058 -5.50 -26.30 18.70
N LEU A 1059 -5.73 -25.02 18.41
CA LEU A 1059 -6.45 -24.11 19.30
C LEU A 1059 -7.97 -24.16 19.12
N ARG A 1060 -8.45 -24.37 17.88
CA ARG A 1060 -9.86 -24.21 17.53
C ARG A 1060 -10.63 -25.54 17.44
N LEU A 1061 -9.97 -26.66 17.16
CA LEU A 1061 -10.63 -27.95 17.09
C LEU A 1061 -10.97 -28.52 18.49
N PRO A 1062 -12.07 -29.30 18.62
CA PRO A 1062 -12.44 -29.90 19.90
C PRO A 1062 -11.36 -30.81 20.49
N ARG A 1063 -11.24 -30.81 21.83
CA ARG A 1063 -10.26 -31.66 22.55
C ARG A 1063 -10.41 -33.17 22.29
N GLY A 1064 -11.59 -33.61 21.87
CA GLY A 1064 -11.87 -35.02 21.53
C GLY A 1064 -11.31 -35.47 20.18
N VAL A 1065 -10.76 -34.57 19.35
CA VAL A 1065 -10.16 -34.90 18.06
C VAL A 1065 -8.74 -35.43 18.28
N SER A 1066 -8.49 -36.67 17.83
CA SER A 1066 -7.17 -37.32 17.92
C SER A 1066 -6.11 -36.52 17.14
N ALA A 1067 -4.84 -36.63 17.55
CA ALA A 1067 -3.74 -35.97 16.86
C ALA A 1067 -3.62 -36.43 15.39
N ALA A 1068 -3.86 -37.72 15.11
CA ALA A 1068 -3.85 -38.27 13.76
C ALA A 1068 -4.97 -37.70 12.88
N THR A 1069 -6.20 -37.65 13.40
CA THR A 1069 -7.35 -37.04 12.68
C THR A 1069 -7.11 -35.55 12.44
N ARG A 1070 -6.53 -34.85 13.40
CA ARG A 1070 -6.18 -33.43 13.26
C ARG A 1070 -5.14 -33.21 12.17
N ALA A 1071 -4.09 -34.01 12.14
CA ALA A 1071 -3.05 -33.93 11.10
C ALA A 1071 -3.64 -34.21 9.71
N ALA A 1072 -4.48 -35.25 9.58
CA ALA A 1072 -5.16 -35.57 8.34
C ALA A 1072 -6.05 -34.42 7.86
N PHE A 1073 -6.82 -33.80 8.76
CA PHE A 1073 -7.65 -32.64 8.43
C PHE A 1073 -6.84 -31.42 8.01
N VAL A 1074 -5.69 -31.17 8.67
CA VAL A 1074 -4.77 -30.09 8.25
C VAL A 1074 -4.27 -30.33 6.83
N THR A 1075 -3.83 -31.56 6.51
CA THR A 1075 -3.38 -31.91 5.15
C THR A 1075 -4.50 -31.75 4.13
N GLU A 1076 -5.72 -32.18 4.47
CA GLU A 1076 -6.92 -32.01 3.63
C GLU A 1076 -7.19 -30.52 3.35
N MET A 1077 -7.12 -29.65 4.36
CA MET A 1077 -7.31 -28.21 4.19
C MET A 1077 -6.18 -27.55 3.40
N MET A 1078 -4.93 -27.98 3.59
CA MET A 1078 -3.77 -27.48 2.85
C MET A 1078 -3.84 -27.84 1.37
N ASP A 1079 -4.31 -29.04 1.03
CA ASP A 1079 -4.55 -29.48 -0.34
C ASP A 1079 -5.71 -28.68 -0.98
N LEU A 1080 -6.81 -28.48 -0.24
CA LEU A 1080 -7.97 -27.70 -0.71
C LEU A 1080 -7.61 -26.27 -1.11
N VAL A 1081 -6.68 -25.63 -0.38
CA VAL A 1081 -6.22 -24.27 -0.69
C VAL A 1081 -4.94 -24.23 -1.54
N GLU A 1082 -4.46 -25.38 -2.04
CA GLU A 1082 -3.25 -25.51 -2.84
C GLU A 1082 -2.00 -24.89 -2.17
N LEU A 1083 -1.81 -25.17 -0.88
CA LEU A 1083 -0.65 -24.73 -0.09
C LEU A 1083 0.25 -25.89 0.38
N ASP A 1084 -0.06 -27.12 0.00
CA ASP A 1084 0.68 -28.34 0.34
C ASP A 1084 2.19 -28.21 0.09
N ARG A 1085 2.57 -27.67 -1.07
CA ARG A 1085 3.98 -27.46 -1.46
C ARG A 1085 4.67 -26.32 -0.70
N MET A 1086 3.89 -25.45 -0.09
CA MET A 1086 4.39 -24.30 0.68
C MET A 1086 4.38 -24.57 2.19
N ASP A 1087 4.17 -25.80 2.65
CA ASP A 1087 4.07 -26.15 4.08
C ASP A 1087 5.26 -25.63 4.90
N GLY A 1088 6.49 -25.80 4.39
CA GLY A 1088 7.73 -25.32 5.01
C GLY A 1088 8.08 -23.86 4.74
N ALA A 1089 7.32 -23.15 3.90
CA ALA A 1089 7.66 -21.78 3.53
C ALA A 1089 7.37 -20.79 4.68
N LEU A 1090 8.31 -19.89 4.96
CA LEU A 1090 8.08 -18.79 5.92
C LEU A 1090 7.03 -17.81 5.38
N VAL A 1091 6.12 -17.41 6.26
CA VAL A 1091 5.09 -16.42 5.96
C VAL A 1091 5.70 -15.06 5.60
N GLY A 1092 6.70 -14.60 6.36
CA GLY A 1092 7.46 -13.36 6.14
C GLY A 1092 6.66 -12.05 6.29
N ILE A 1093 7.34 -10.93 6.08
CA ILE A 1093 6.78 -9.57 6.21
C ILE A 1093 6.16 -9.13 4.88
N LEU A 1094 4.93 -8.60 4.91
CA LEU A 1094 4.21 -8.20 3.69
C LEU A 1094 5.01 -7.14 2.90
N GLY A 1095 5.26 -7.41 1.62
CA GLY A 1095 6.06 -6.52 0.73
C GLY A 1095 7.58 -6.59 0.95
N GLU A 1096 8.04 -7.34 1.95
CA GLU A 1096 9.45 -7.46 2.35
C GLU A 1096 9.95 -8.89 2.57
N SER A 1097 9.17 -9.97 2.48
CA SER A 1097 9.71 -11.36 2.49
C SER A 1097 8.57 -12.36 2.60
N GLY A 1098 8.89 -13.63 2.34
CA GLY A 1098 7.99 -14.75 2.61
C GLY A 1098 7.03 -15.02 1.48
N LEU A 1099 5.75 -15.19 1.81
CA LEU A 1099 4.68 -15.53 0.87
C LEU A 1099 4.29 -14.36 -0.03
N SER A 1100 3.90 -14.70 -1.26
CA SER A 1100 3.19 -13.77 -2.14
C SER A 1100 1.86 -13.34 -1.52
N ILE A 1101 1.31 -12.20 -1.96
CA ILE A 1101 0.02 -11.69 -1.48
C ILE A 1101 -1.08 -12.74 -1.65
N GLN A 1102 -1.08 -13.43 -2.79
CA GLN A 1102 -2.07 -14.46 -3.09
C GLN A 1102 -1.91 -15.70 -2.19
N ALA A 1103 -0.69 -16.21 -2.02
CA ALA A 1103 -0.44 -17.35 -1.14
C ALA A 1103 -0.75 -17.00 0.33
N ARG A 1104 -0.50 -15.76 0.75
CA ARG A 1104 -0.87 -15.27 2.07
C ARG A 1104 -2.39 -15.21 2.27
N LYS A 1105 -3.17 -14.77 1.27
CA LYS A 1105 -4.64 -14.79 1.34
C LYS A 1105 -5.18 -16.23 1.42
N ARG A 1106 -4.59 -17.17 0.67
CA ARG A 1106 -4.91 -18.60 0.78
C ARG A 1106 -4.61 -19.13 2.19
N LEU A 1107 -3.51 -18.70 2.81
CA LEU A 1107 -3.17 -19.07 4.18
C LEU A 1107 -4.19 -18.51 5.19
N THR A 1108 -4.64 -17.26 5.02
CA THR A 1108 -5.72 -16.69 5.85
C THR A 1108 -7.00 -17.51 5.76
N ILE A 1109 -7.37 -17.93 4.54
CA ILE A 1109 -8.52 -18.81 4.31
C ILE A 1109 -8.29 -20.17 5.00
N ALA A 1110 -7.13 -20.80 4.83
CA ALA A 1110 -6.80 -22.09 5.44
C ALA A 1110 -6.86 -22.06 6.97
N VAL A 1111 -6.32 -21.01 7.60
CA VAL A 1111 -6.32 -20.79 9.05
C VAL A 1111 -7.74 -20.69 9.61
N GLU A 1112 -8.69 -20.17 8.85
CA GLU A 1112 -10.11 -20.09 9.24
C GLU A 1112 -10.88 -21.38 8.92
N LEU A 1113 -10.60 -22.03 7.78
CA LEU A 1113 -11.24 -23.29 7.39
C LEU A 1113 -10.88 -24.45 8.32
N VAL A 1114 -9.65 -24.48 8.83
CA VAL A 1114 -9.18 -25.54 9.74
C VAL A 1114 -9.89 -25.55 11.10
N ALA A 1115 -10.67 -24.51 11.40
CA ALA A 1115 -11.56 -24.50 12.56
C ALA A 1115 -12.84 -25.36 12.36
N ASN A 1116 -13.06 -25.90 11.16
CA ASN A 1116 -14.30 -26.56 10.74
C ASN A 1116 -15.58 -25.71 11.05
N PRO A 1117 -15.63 -24.44 10.64
CA PRO A 1117 -16.73 -23.53 10.98
C PRO A 1117 -18.01 -23.84 10.20
N SER A 1118 -19.16 -23.73 10.86
CA SER A 1118 -20.49 -23.87 10.23
C SER A 1118 -20.91 -22.65 9.41
N ILE A 1119 -20.40 -21.46 9.77
CA ILE A 1119 -20.66 -20.18 9.12
C ILE A 1119 -19.30 -19.54 8.80
N ILE A 1120 -19.08 -19.13 7.56
CA ILE A 1120 -17.83 -18.45 7.19
C ILE A 1120 -18.19 -17.08 6.63
N PHE A 1121 -17.58 -16.05 7.21
CA PHE A 1121 -17.56 -14.70 6.67
C PHE A 1121 -16.27 -14.51 5.89
N MET A 1122 -16.37 -14.04 4.63
CA MET A 1122 -15.22 -13.71 3.79
C MET A 1122 -15.36 -12.26 3.32
N ASP A 1123 -14.61 -11.36 3.95
CA ASP A 1123 -14.62 -9.91 3.65
C ASP A 1123 -13.49 -9.50 2.68
#